data_AF-A0A661SB52-F1
#
_entry.id   AF-A0A661SB52-F1
#
_cell.length_a   1.000
_cell.length_b   1.000
_cell.length_c   1.000
_cell.angle_alpha   90.00
_cell.angle_beta   90.00
_cell.angle_gamma   90.00
#
_symmetry.space_group_name_H-M   'P 1'
#
loop_
_entity.id
_entity.type
_entity.pdbx_description
1 polymer ?
#
loop_
_entity_poly.entity_id
_entity_poly.type
_entity_poly.pdbx_seq_one_letter_code
_entity_poly.pdbx_strand_id
1 'polypeptide(L)'
;MLSGDPLFGAIHVVAPDQLDRLFDAAPEAPGLEEVLISGEDTSQDQSAHQPSEYDPSKNLDDIFSGLTDEDDSTRSDDNPDQDHPRSGRSTMGSRSPLGALTNTDITEAQEAAILQGLEELANFGNLLGDFRDFAAQLPLIDTADLGGLLGFYEILHDSLYTPVYDYFNDATDPPTTDDLLTALQDISGPYGALTITVSALTGGFDADDNEIRFSLNFGATQSGEVRLDVGDVPAEAGVVLEGEVELAFTACLTFDFTFGVDPGHQFFIAVDQLEARVHMDGENIEVDVTLNEIPQLRLKVENGTVNLDARAEFVFHGLDPPGSPEVTLADLLDAQDFSSVVDIQTSGALFAELPAAVSEAETPTSDSPQPILYIYLSSDNIFDPTCLDLSVDLNDVPLSSLTGDPPSNLLQGNELLGSGESFGDFTGCGVVSPGNSPGIENYTDFTLGSGETLLIEIGGLTPGPGPLENPDSGYDQVNVTNLATLDGTLAVSLINDFKPSLGDRFDFMTFGSLSGDFSAFTDLWIGDGLYFKPELQANKYVLEVAQVPGDIEDLNFDTTAMRDQFLTLIANKASGPISTSGSLSIGDFVNIGGSIGFDRVESQVRATGQGLSAEVVAGSFKIGVSGGTLAMVLNEDGTKALDVSGTFYFEGCGLASASASSVRVQLNDTSVDYSTASETIIINDVSADLTSAKDVQYVSVTGMNLEVNGFFYTSGNFTVEKSARTVTLSDGTTADVELLTIGASNVDAFAGVNGPASSGGAIGLSLTGVDFALALIAPEIIDPATQTDLRTWSAVKATVGGASFIGMEGFTVAVSNFYVAINQGGGTTNGVANATVVDFSGSPLTISTGGGNSIDLDFAGSEGSLLQANGTVSLDVFGFVTLDGSMAFKKATGSFVLTDAGTHTSTALSNVNYMEAGGHVTTAFAGVGGIGFDLSDVSFGILMVSDTMGTAVTTDDVNYMAL
;
A
#
# COMPACT_ATOMS: atom_id res chain seq x y z
N MET A 1 17.35 12.28 -51.50
CA MET A 1 15.96 11.87 -51.83
C MET A 1 15.75 11.95 -53.33
N LEU A 2 16.13 10.91 -54.08
CA LEU A 2 15.89 10.73 -55.52
C LEU A 2 15.91 9.22 -55.86
N SER A 3 15.27 8.39 -55.05
CA SER A 3 14.97 6.99 -55.38
C SER A 3 13.49 6.78 -55.14
N GLY A 4 12.71 6.69 -56.21
CA GLY A 4 11.26 6.52 -56.20
C GLY A 4 10.81 5.11 -55.82
N ASP A 5 11.31 4.59 -54.69
CA ASP A 5 10.75 3.42 -54.04
C ASP A 5 9.97 3.87 -52.80
N PRO A 6 8.76 3.34 -52.54
CA PRO A 6 8.04 3.63 -51.33
C PRO A 6 8.81 3.04 -50.15
N LEU A 7 9.34 3.89 -49.28
CA LEU A 7 9.73 3.54 -47.91
C LEU A 7 8.47 3.24 -47.09
N PHE A 8 7.74 2.19 -47.47
CA PHE A 8 6.68 1.56 -46.69
C PHE A 8 6.95 0.06 -46.70
N GLY A 9 7.87 -0.34 -45.84
CA GLY A 9 8.29 -1.73 -45.72
C GLY A 9 9.18 -1.93 -44.50
N ALA A 10 8.75 -1.40 -43.34
CA ALA A 10 9.13 -1.84 -41.98
C ALA A 10 8.60 -0.83 -40.94
N ILE A 11 7.29 -0.64 -40.90
CA ILE A 11 6.63 -0.33 -39.62
C ILE A 11 5.60 -1.45 -39.50
N HIS A 12 5.84 -2.41 -38.62
CA HIS A 12 4.76 -3.28 -38.19
C HIS A 12 3.74 -2.37 -37.51
N VAL A 13 2.62 -2.15 -38.19
CA VAL A 13 1.43 -1.55 -37.59
C VAL A 13 0.95 -2.57 -36.58
N VAL A 14 1.24 -2.28 -35.32
CA VAL A 14 0.76 -2.98 -34.14
C VAL A 14 -0.76 -2.77 -34.11
N ALA A 15 -1.52 -3.86 -34.15
CA ALA A 15 -2.97 -3.81 -33.99
C ALA A 15 -3.33 -3.37 -32.55
N PRO A 16 -4.53 -2.80 -32.31
CA PRO A 16 -4.89 -2.27 -30.99
C PRO A 16 -4.78 -3.26 -29.83
N ASP A 17 -4.88 -4.57 -30.10
CA ASP A 17 -4.69 -5.67 -29.15
C ASP A 17 -3.21 -5.96 -28.82
N GLN A 18 -2.29 -5.12 -29.27
CA GLN A 18 -0.84 -5.26 -29.08
C GLN A 18 -0.19 -3.98 -28.48
N LEU A 19 -0.98 -2.99 -28.06
CA LEU A 19 -0.49 -1.82 -27.32
C LEU A 19 0.03 -2.19 -25.91
N ASP A 20 -0.54 -3.22 -25.28
CA ASP A 20 -0.10 -3.71 -23.96
C ASP A 20 1.29 -4.39 -23.99
N ARG A 21 1.76 -4.82 -25.16
CA ARG A 21 3.05 -5.53 -25.30
C ARG A 21 4.24 -4.64 -25.62
N LEU A 22 4.05 -3.33 -25.73
CA LEU A 22 5.14 -2.37 -25.91
C LEU A 22 5.94 -2.11 -24.62
N PHE A 23 5.44 -2.58 -23.47
CA PHE A 23 6.04 -2.33 -22.16
C PHE A 23 6.75 -3.52 -21.51
N ASP A 24 6.75 -4.71 -22.12
CA ASP A 24 7.15 -5.93 -21.40
C ASP A 24 8.11 -6.89 -22.15
N ALA A 25 8.81 -6.45 -23.21
CA ALA A 25 9.71 -7.33 -23.95
C ALA A 25 11.12 -6.77 -24.12
N ALA A 26 12.09 -7.43 -23.48
CA ALA A 26 13.51 -7.32 -23.82
C ALA A 26 13.76 -7.82 -25.27
N PRO A 27 14.67 -7.20 -26.06
CA PRO A 27 14.77 -7.51 -27.47
C PRO A 27 15.61 -8.78 -27.73
N GLU A 28 15.01 -9.81 -28.34
CA GLU A 28 15.76 -10.83 -29.08
C GLU A 28 16.14 -10.30 -30.48
N ALA A 29 17.42 -10.43 -30.84
CA ALA A 29 17.97 -9.96 -32.11
C ALA A 29 17.54 -10.88 -33.29
N PRO A 30 17.07 -10.34 -34.43
CA PRO A 30 16.82 -11.15 -35.61
C PRO A 30 18.12 -11.40 -36.41
N GLY A 31 18.26 -12.64 -36.90
CA GLY A 31 19.40 -13.11 -37.68
C GLY A 31 19.53 -12.45 -39.05
N LEU A 32 20.77 -12.19 -39.46
CA LEU A 32 21.13 -11.61 -40.75
C LEU A 32 20.99 -12.64 -41.87
N GLU A 33 20.11 -12.39 -42.85
CA GLU A 33 20.17 -13.03 -44.17
C GLU A 33 21.26 -12.34 -45.02
N GLU A 34 22.36 -13.04 -45.28
CA GLU A 34 23.38 -12.61 -46.24
C GLU A 34 22.96 -12.92 -47.68
N VAL A 35 22.89 -11.87 -48.50
CA VAL A 35 22.78 -11.94 -49.95
C VAL A 35 24.14 -12.33 -50.54
N LEU A 36 24.19 -13.51 -51.16
CA LEU A 36 25.35 -14.05 -51.88
C LEU A 36 25.74 -13.18 -53.09
N ILE A 37 26.99 -12.71 -53.14
CA ILE A 37 27.66 -12.27 -54.37
C ILE A 37 28.97 -13.06 -54.57
N SER A 38 29.17 -13.46 -55.81
CA SER A 38 30.17 -14.38 -56.37
C SER A 38 31.62 -13.85 -56.43
N GLY A 39 32.57 -14.78 -56.23
CA GLY A 39 33.65 -15.04 -57.21
C GLY A 39 35.08 -14.59 -56.90
N GLU A 40 35.96 -15.60 -56.69
CA GLU A 40 37.40 -15.71 -57.05
C GLU A 40 38.38 -14.64 -56.49
N ASP A 41 39.59 -14.91 -56.01
CA ASP A 41 40.62 -15.89 -56.36
C ASP A 41 41.68 -15.96 -55.22
N THR A 42 42.32 -17.11 -55.14
CA THR A 42 43.51 -17.60 -54.41
C THR A 42 44.45 -16.65 -53.66
N SER A 43 44.92 -17.09 -52.48
CA SER A 43 46.26 -17.69 -52.29
C SER A 43 46.65 -17.87 -50.82
N GLN A 44 47.65 -18.72 -50.62
CA GLN A 44 48.11 -19.37 -49.40
C GLN A 44 48.79 -18.43 -48.39
N ASP A 45 48.73 -18.82 -47.10
CA ASP A 45 49.87 -19.28 -46.29
C ASP A 45 49.97 -18.65 -44.88
N GLN A 46 50.37 -19.52 -43.93
CA GLN A 46 51.06 -19.24 -42.65
C GLN A 46 50.29 -19.01 -41.34
N SER A 47 50.36 -20.08 -40.54
CA SER A 47 50.83 -20.12 -39.13
C SER A 47 50.13 -19.30 -38.05
N ALA A 48 49.49 -20.07 -37.17
CA ALA A 48 49.23 -19.86 -35.76
C ALA A 48 50.09 -18.81 -35.03
N HIS A 49 49.40 -17.83 -34.45
CA HIS A 49 49.62 -17.36 -33.07
C HIS A 49 48.31 -16.77 -32.52
N GLN A 50 47.82 -17.32 -31.40
CA GLN A 50 46.80 -16.71 -30.55
C GLN A 50 47.41 -15.56 -29.71
N PRO A 51 46.58 -14.61 -29.25
CA PRO A 51 46.11 -14.70 -27.87
C PRO A 51 44.61 -14.37 -27.65
N SER A 52 44.01 -15.18 -26.77
CA SER A 52 42.92 -14.93 -25.80
C SER A 52 41.66 -14.14 -26.21
N GLU A 53 40.56 -14.87 -26.40
CA GLU A 53 39.19 -14.42 -26.10
C GLU A 53 38.85 -14.77 -24.64
N TYR A 54 38.27 -13.81 -23.93
CA TYR A 54 37.62 -13.96 -22.63
C TYR A 54 36.11 -14.01 -22.89
N ASP A 55 35.48 -15.10 -22.44
CA ASP A 55 34.06 -15.42 -22.57
C ASP A 55 33.40 -15.31 -21.18
N PRO A 56 32.45 -14.38 -20.97
CA PRO A 56 31.84 -14.14 -19.67
C PRO A 56 30.51 -14.89 -19.48
N SER A 57 30.36 -16.12 -19.98
CA SER A 57 29.11 -16.90 -19.80
C SER A 57 29.21 -18.10 -18.86
N LYS A 58 30.32 -18.29 -18.14
CA LYS A 58 30.47 -19.45 -17.24
C LYS A 58 31.11 -19.11 -15.90
N ASN A 59 30.31 -18.66 -14.94
CA ASN A 59 30.60 -18.92 -13.52
C ASN A 59 29.37 -18.66 -12.63
N LEU A 60 28.55 -19.69 -12.44
CA LEU A 60 27.77 -19.88 -11.22
C LEU A 60 27.94 -21.35 -10.82
N ASP A 61 28.23 -21.52 -9.52
CA ASP A 61 28.17 -22.74 -8.70
C ASP A 61 29.29 -23.79 -8.86
N ASP A 62 30.38 -23.62 -8.09
CA ASP A 62 30.62 -24.32 -6.79
C ASP A 62 32.13 -24.43 -6.47
N ILE A 63 32.61 -23.74 -5.41
CA ILE A 63 34.02 -23.74 -4.96
C ILE A 63 34.26 -24.42 -3.61
N PHE A 64 33.28 -25.10 -3.01
CA PHE A 64 33.55 -25.87 -1.79
C PHE A 64 33.09 -27.33 -1.90
N SER A 65 33.74 -28.06 -2.81
CA SER A 65 33.86 -29.52 -2.73
C SER A 65 35.25 -29.88 -2.23
N GLY A 66 35.29 -30.45 -1.02
CA GLY A 66 36.51 -30.93 -0.38
C GLY A 66 36.24 -31.87 0.79
N LEU A 67 35.83 -33.11 0.46
CA LEU A 67 36.17 -34.40 1.10
C LEU A 67 35.77 -34.59 2.59
N THR A 68 35.13 -35.68 3.06
CA THR A 68 35.36 -37.13 2.93
C THR A 68 34.11 -37.89 3.43
N ASP A 69 33.52 -38.81 2.67
CA ASP A 69 33.66 -40.29 2.69
C ASP A 69 32.83 -41.08 3.75
N GLU A 70 32.12 -42.08 3.20
CA GLU A 70 31.71 -43.39 3.73
C GLU A 70 30.35 -43.58 4.46
N ASP A 71 29.38 -44.00 3.63
CA ASP A 71 28.74 -45.34 3.62
C ASP A 71 27.83 -45.85 4.77
N ASP A 72 26.56 -46.00 4.35
CA ASP A 72 25.78 -47.26 4.30
C ASP A 72 24.65 -47.52 5.33
N SER A 73 23.44 -47.56 4.75
CA SER A 73 22.20 -48.30 5.03
C SER A 73 21.72 -48.57 6.48
N THR A 74 20.44 -48.38 6.83
CA THR A 74 19.29 -49.17 6.36
C THR A 74 17.97 -48.61 6.94
N ARG A 75 16.88 -48.81 6.20
CA ARG A 75 15.47 -48.70 6.66
C ARG A 75 15.14 -49.72 7.76
N SER A 76 14.28 -49.35 8.73
CA SER A 76 12.93 -49.91 8.93
C SER A 76 12.32 -49.56 10.29
N ASP A 77 11.07 -49.07 10.25
CA ASP A 77 9.89 -49.38 11.08
C ASP A 77 9.84 -49.17 12.63
N ASP A 78 8.63 -48.73 13.01
CA ASP A 78 7.88 -48.91 14.28
C ASP A 78 7.75 -47.73 15.29
N ASN A 79 6.47 -47.33 15.43
CA ASN A 79 5.78 -46.52 16.45
C ASN A 79 5.66 -47.29 17.80
N PRO A 80 5.11 -46.79 18.94
CA PRO A 80 4.81 -45.44 19.45
C PRO A 80 5.39 -45.17 20.88
N ASP A 81 5.03 -44.00 21.43
CA ASP A 81 5.09 -43.58 22.85
C ASP A 81 6.47 -43.20 23.41
N GLN A 82 6.68 -41.90 23.69
CA GLN A 82 6.88 -41.35 25.04
C GLN A 82 7.30 -39.87 25.02
N ASP A 83 6.65 -39.09 25.89
CA ASP A 83 7.08 -37.83 26.51
C ASP A 83 8.05 -36.92 25.73
N HIS A 84 7.51 -35.85 25.15
CA HIS A 84 8.29 -34.70 24.73
C HIS A 84 8.54 -33.73 25.91
N PRO A 85 9.77 -33.60 26.44
CA PRO A 85 10.21 -32.31 26.94
C PRO A 85 10.42 -31.39 25.73
N ARG A 86 9.75 -30.22 25.72
CA ARG A 86 10.00 -29.16 24.74
C ARG A 86 11.47 -28.70 24.90
N SER A 87 12.33 -29.09 23.95
CA SER A 87 13.64 -28.47 23.74
C SER A 87 13.71 -27.91 22.33
N GLY A 88 14.09 -26.64 22.20
CA GLY A 88 14.50 -26.03 20.95
C GLY A 88 13.59 -24.90 20.43
N ARG A 89 13.31 -23.88 21.25
CA ARG A 89 13.02 -22.55 20.70
C ARG A 89 14.35 -22.01 20.18
N SER A 90 14.45 -21.83 18.87
CA SER A 90 15.56 -21.17 18.19
C SER A 90 15.76 -19.77 18.81
N THR A 91 16.83 -19.58 19.57
CA THR A 91 17.26 -18.26 20.06
C THR A 91 17.89 -17.48 18.92
N MET A 92 17.21 -16.39 18.54
CA MET A 92 17.67 -15.04 18.14
C MET A 92 18.92 -14.86 17.25
N GLY A 93 18.81 -13.90 16.33
CA GLY A 93 19.93 -13.30 15.59
C GLY A 93 20.90 -12.62 16.54
N SER A 94 22.00 -13.29 16.81
CA SER A 94 23.09 -12.82 17.68
C SER A 94 23.99 -11.83 16.91
N ARG A 95 24.25 -10.65 17.48
CA ARG A 95 25.58 -10.00 17.34
C ARG A 95 26.64 -11.09 17.54
N SER A 96 27.73 -11.08 16.78
CA SER A 96 28.75 -12.14 16.77
C SER A 96 28.98 -12.76 18.17
N PRO A 97 29.07 -14.10 18.32
CA PRO A 97 29.28 -14.71 19.63
C PRO A 97 30.50 -14.07 20.28
N LEU A 98 30.30 -13.51 21.48
CA LEU A 98 31.26 -12.75 22.30
C LEU A 98 32.70 -12.97 21.83
N GLY A 99 33.25 -11.96 21.12
CA GLY A 99 34.68 -11.82 20.97
C GLY A 99 35.36 -11.83 22.34
N ALA A 100 36.67 -12.01 22.38
CA ALA A 100 37.38 -11.99 23.66
C ALA A 100 37.25 -10.59 24.32
N LEU A 101 36.27 -10.43 25.22
CA LEU A 101 36.11 -9.21 26.01
C LEU A 101 37.40 -8.98 26.82
N THR A 102 37.89 -7.75 26.79
CA THR A 102 39.14 -7.37 27.47
C THR A 102 38.89 -6.30 28.50
N ASN A 103 39.76 -6.26 29.51
CA ASN A 103 39.74 -5.19 30.49
C ASN A 103 40.25 -3.88 29.88
N THR A 104 39.54 -2.77 30.11
CA THR A 104 39.96 -1.42 29.73
C THR A 104 39.62 -0.41 30.82
N ASP A 105 40.33 0.72 30.83
CA ASP A 105 39.96 1.89 31.60
C ASP A 105 38.64 2.49 31.05
N ILE A 106 37.74 2.86 31.95
CA ILE A 106 36.50 3.59 31.68
C ILE A 106 36.82 5.08 31.82
N THR A 107 36.56 5.85 30.76
CA THR A 107 36.80 7.30 30.76
C THR A 107 35.70 8.06 31.52
N GLU A 108 36.00 9.29 31.97
CA GLU A 108 35.00 10.16 32.65
C GLU A 108 33.71 10.35 31.83
N ALA A 109 33.80 10.36 30.50
CA ALA A 109 32.63 10.48 29.62
C ALA A 109 31.80 9.17 29.56
N GLN A 110 32.46 8.01 29.55
CA GLN A 110 31.79 6.72 29.59
C GLN A 110 31.16 6.45 30.96
N GLU A 111 31.85 6.82 32.04
CA GLU A 111 31.30 6.77 33.40
C GLU A 111 30.02 7.59 33.51
N ALA A 112 30.04 8.85 33.05
CA ALA A 112 28.86 9.71 33.07
C ALA A 112 27.69 9.10 32.25
N ALA A 113 27.98 8.52 31.09
CA ALA A 113 26.98 7.85 30.26
C ALA A 113 26.37 6.61 30.94
N ILE A 114 27.19 5.78 31.59
CA ILE A 114 26.73 4.59 32.33
C ILE A 114 25.82 4.99 33.49
N LEU A 115 26.24 5.97 34.30
CA LEU A 115 25.45 6.43 35.44
C LEU A 115 24.13 7.05 35.00
N GLN A 116 24.17 7.95 34.01
CA GLN A 116 22.95 8.56 33.48
C GLN A 116 21.99 7.50 32.92
N GLY A 117 22.50 6.55 32.12
CA GLY A 117 21.68 5.52 31.50
C GLY A 117 21.04 4.56 32.50
N LEU A 118 21.77 4.16 33.55
CA LEU A 118 21.21 3.32 34.61
C LEU A 118 20.18 4.06 35.49
N GLU A 119 20.35 5.38 35.69
CA GLU A 119 19.36 6.22 36.37
C GLU A 119 18.08 6.36 35.53
N GLU A 120 18.22 6.57 34.22
CA GLU A 120 17.10 6.60 33.28
C GLU A 120 16.39 5.23 33.23
N LEU A 121 17.13 4.12 33.28
CA LEU A 121 16.57 2.77 33.34
C LEU A 121 15.77 2.54 34.63
N ALA A 122 16.26 3.04 35.76
CA ALA A 122 15.52 2.99 37.01
C ALA A 122 14.22 3.81 36.92
N ASN A 123 14.28 5.03 36.39
CA ASN A 123 13.11 5.88 36.16
C ASN A 123 12.09 5.26 35.21
N PHE A 124 12.55 4.53 34.19
CA PHE A 124 11.69 3.73 33.33
C PHE A 124 10.89 2.67 34.11
N GLY A 125 11.44 2.14 35.20
CA GLY A 125 10.71 1.29 36.15
C GLY A 125 9.43 1.92 36.73
N ASN A 126 9.39 3.24 36.93
CA ASN A 126 8.14 3.93 37.34
C ASN A 126 7.10 3.90 36.22
N LEU A 127 7.53 4.17 34.99
CA LEU A 127 6.65 4.15 33.83
C LEU A 127 6.04 2.75 33.63
N LEU A 128 6.85 1.70 33.77
CA LEU A 128 6.37 0.32 33.73
C LEU A 128 5.35 0.01 34.82
N GLY A 129 5.59 0.49 36.05
CA GLY A 129 4.67 0.31 37.17
C GLY A 129 3.29 0.94 36.92
N ASP A 130 3.25 2.09 36.24
CA ASP A 130 2.01 2.84 35.96
C ASP A 130 1.30 2.42 34.66
N PHE A 131 1.80 1.41 33.93
CA PHE A 131 1.36 1.11 32.56
C PHE A 131 0.48 -0.15 32.43
N ARG A 132 -0.64 -0.03 31.69
CA ARG A 132 -1.57 -1.12 31.32
C ARG A 132 -1.88 -2.06 32.49
N ASP A 133 -1.53 -3.33 32.34
CA ASP A 133 -1.86 -4.44 33.23
C ASP A 133 -1.05 -4.40 34.54
N PHE A 134 0.06 -3.64 34.59
CA PHE A 134 0.83 -3.44 35.82
C PHE A 134 0.14 -2.51 36.80
N ALA A 135 -0.59 -1.51 36.29
CA ALA A 135 -1.43 -0.61 37.07
C ALA A 135 -2.87 -1.12 37.24
N ALA A 136 -3.21 -2.27 36.65
CA ALA A 136 -4.50 -2.90 36.84
C ALA A 136 -4.59 -3.45 38.26
N GLN A 137 -5.69 -3.13 38.95
CA GLN A 137 -5.97 -3.69 40.27
C GLN A 137 -6.16 -5.20 40.14
N LEU A 138 -5.37 -5.95 40.90
CA LEU A 138 -5.56 -7.39 40.98
C LEU A 138 -6.83 -7.70 41.79
N PRO A 139 -7.64 -8.68 41.36
CA PRO A 139 -8.85 -9.05 42.09
C PRO A 139 -8.50 -9.64 43.45
N LEU A 140 -9.41 -9.47 44.42
CA LEU A 140 -9.32 -10.00 45.78
C LEU A 140 -8.24 -9.38 46.69
N ILE A 141 -7.62 -8.24 46.33
CA ILE A 141 -6.62 -7.57 47.18
C ILE A 141 -6.85 -6.06 47.33
N ASP A 142 -6.33 -5.48 48.41
CA ASP A 142 -6.57 -4.08 48.79
C ASP A 142 -5.82 -3.05 47.93
N THR A 143 -6.45 -2.55 46.87
CA THR A 143 -5.97 -1.46 45.98
C THR A 143 -4.54 -1.59 45.43
N ALA A 144 -3.88 -2.71 45.67
CA ALA A 144 -2.54 -2.98 45.19
C ALA A 144 -2.59 -3.53 43.77
N ASP A 145 -1.72 -3.02 42.91
CA ASP A 145 -1.53 -3.47 41.54
C ASP A 145 -0.19 -4.22 41.42
N LEU A 146 0.03 -4.87 40.28
CA LEU A 146 1.23 -5.68 40.07
C LEU A 146 2.51 -4.82 40.13
N GLY A 147 2.46 -3.59 39.61
CA GLY A 147 3.58 -2.65 39.61
C GLY A 147 4.01 -2.23 41.02
N GLY A 148 3.04 -1.90 41.88
CA GLY A 148 3.25 -1.47 43.26
C GLY A 148 3.69 -2.61 44.19
N LEU A 149 3.24 -3.84 43.95
CA LEU A 149 3.70 -5.02 44.72
C LEU A 149 5.16 -5.38 44.42
N LEU A 150 5.61 -5.12 43.19
CA LEU A 150 6.98 -5.39 42.74
C LEU A 150 7.95 -4.26 43.04
N GLY A 151 7.53 -2.99 43.00
CA GLY A 151 8.43 -1.85 43.25
C GLY A 151 9.60 -1.79 42.25
N PHE A 152 9.28 -1.81 40.94
CA PHE A 152 10.29 -1.86 39.86
C PHE A 152 11.36 -0.78 39.95
N TYR A 153 10.94 0.45 40.24
CA TYR A 153 11.85 1.58 40.41
C TYR A 153 12.82 1.32 41.56
N GLU A 154 12.33 0.94 42.74
CA GLU A 154 13.16 0.68 43.91
C GLU A 154 14.14 -0.48 43.65
N ILE A 155 13.70 -1.54 42.96
CA ILE A 155 14.57 -2.66 42.60
C ILE A 155 15.73 -2.18 41.72
N LEU A 156 15.44 -1.47 40.62
CA LEU A 156 16.48 -1.04 39.68
C LEU A 156 17.36 0.09 40.26
N HIS A 157 16.75 1.05 40.96
CA HIS A 157 17.45 2.18 41.54
C HIS A 157 18.36 1.77 42.71
N ASP A 158 17.81 1.08 43.70
CA ASP A 158 18.54 0.80 44.94
C ASP A 158 19.46 -0.42 44.80
N SER A 159 19.12 -1.38 43.92
CA SER A 159 19.87 -2.64 43.81
C SER A 159 20.79 -2.74 42.58
N LEU A 160 20.64 -1.87 41.58
CA LEU A 160 21.50 -1.87 40.40
C LEU A 160 22.22 -0.53 40.20
N TYR A 161 21.50 0.60 40.16
CA TYR A 161 22.12 1.92 39.98
C TYR A 161 23.01 2.32 41.17
N THR A 162 22.48 2.25 42.39
CA THR A 162 23.20 2.72 43.60
C THR A 162 24.54 2.01 43.81
N PRO A 163 24.66 0.68 43.70
CA PRO A 163 25.96 0.00 43.80
C PRO A 163 26.97 0.41 42.73
N VAL A 164 26.52 0.67 41.50
CA VAL A 164 27.39 1.14 40.40
C VAL A 164 27.84 2.59 40.66
N TYR A 165 26.94 3.44 41.13
CA TYR A 165 27.24 4.81 41.56
C TYR A 165 28.27 4.85 42.70
N ASP A 166 28.10 4.01 43.72
CA ASP A 166 29.05 3.93 44.83
C ASP A 166 30.42 3.45 44.36
N TYR A 167 30.48 2.45 43.47
CA TYR A 167 31.73 1.98 42.87
C TYR A 167 32.50 3.11 42.16
N PHE A 168 31.84 3.86 41.28
CA PHE A 168 32.50 4.96 40.55
C PHE A 168 32.95 6.10 41.48
N ASN A 169 32.18 6.42 42.52
CA ASN A 169 32.55 7.47 43.48
C ASN A 169 33.67 7.06 44.45
N ASP A 170 33.79 5.77 44.77
CA ASP A 170 34.82 5.25 45.68
C ASP A 170 36.11 4.83 44.94
N ALA A 171 36.12 4.81 43.61
CA ALA A 171 37.29 4.47 42.80
C ALA A 171 38.45 5.47 43.02
N THR A 172 39.66 4.95 43.30
CA THR A 172 40.87 5.78 43.58
C THR A 172 41.93 5.74 42.47
N ASP A 173 41.74 4.87 41.49
CA ASP A 173 42.47 4.71 40.22
C ASP A 173 41.43 4.82 39.08
N PRO A 174 41.82 5.01 37.79
CA PRO A 174 40.82 5.05 36.72
C PRO A 174 39.95 3.78 36.77
N PRO A 175 38.61 3.91 36.80
CA PRO A 175 37.72 2.76 36.90
C PRO A 175 37.95 1.82 35.72
N THR A 176 37.91 0.51 35.94
CA THR A 176 38.11 -0.47 34.86
C THR A 176 36.86 -1.31 34.64
N THR A 177 36.75 -1.93 33.47
CA THR A 177 35.60 -2.81 33.17
C THR A 177 35.61 -4.08 34.02
N ASP A 178 36.77 -4.63 34.41
CA ASP A 178 36.84 -5.79 35.31
C ASP A 178 36.39 -5.44 36.75
N ASP A 179 36.73 -4.25 37.21
CA ASP A 179 36.36 -3.79 38.56
C ASP A 179 34.86 -3.48 38.63
N LEU A 180 34.28 -2.88 37.59
CA LEU A 180 32.82 -2.71 37.47
C LEU A 180 32.09 -4.05 37.37
N LEU A 181 32.65 -5.01 36.62
CA LEU A 181 32.12 -6.38 36.57
C LEU A 181 32.08 -7.02 37.96
N THR A 182 33.11 -6.79 38.79
CA THR A 182 33.13 -7.29 40.17
C THR A 182 32.05 -6.61 41.02
N ALA A 183 31.88 -5.29 40.90
CA ALA A 183 30.83 -4.56 41.61
C ALA A 183 29.42 -5.06 41.26
N LEU A 184 29.15 -5.33 39.98
CA LEU A 184 27.89 -5.90 39.51
C LEU A 184 27.67 -7.34 40.00
N GLN A 185 28.73 -8.11 40.23
CA GLN A 185 28.61 -9.45 40.79
C GLN A 185 28.23 -9.44 42.28
N ASP A 186 28.71 -8.43 43.01
CA ASP A 186 28.52 -8.29 44.46
C ASP A 186 27.12 -7.79 44.85
N ILE A 187 26.28 -7.36 43.90
CA ILE A 187 24.90 -6.90 44.19
C ILE A 187 23.97 -8.05 44.64
N SER A 188 24.33 -9.30 44.36
CA SER A 188 23.53 -10.49 44.72
C SER A 188 23.46 -10.68 46.23
N GLY A 189 22.25 -10.69 46.80
CA GLY A 189 22.06 -10.90 48.23
C GLY A 189 20.69 -10.43 48.75
N PRO A 190 20.42 -10.65 50.05
CA PRO A 190 19.18 -10.21 50.70
C PRO A 190 19.25 -8.74 51.17
N TYR A 191 18.20 -7.98 50.88
CA TYR A 191 17.97 -6.58 51.26
C TYR A 191 16.61 -6.45 51.98
N GLY A 192 16.53 -6.96 53.21
CA GLY A 192 15.27 -6.99 53.96
C GLY A 192 14.31 -8.03 53.39
N ALA A 193 13.17 -7.59 52.86
CA ALA A 193 12.17 -8.45 52.22
C ALA A 193 12.42 -8.68 50.71
N LEU A 194 13.41 -7.98 50.15
CA LEU A 194 13.88 -8.12 48.77
C LEU A 194 15.10 -9.04 48.73
N THR A 195 15.21 -9.89 47.72
CA THR A 195 16.41 -10.69 47.42
C THR A 195 16.79 -10.50 45.96
N ILE A 196 18.05 -10.14 45.71
CA ILE A 196 18.60 -9.95 44.36
C ILE A 196 19.49 -11.13 43.98
N THR A 197 19.36 -11.59 42.74
CA THR A 197 20.14 -12.69 42.18
C THR A 197 20.68 -12.31 40.81
N VAL A 198 21.99 -12.29 40.64
CA VAL A 198 22.64 -12.20 39.33
C VAL A 198 23.14 -13.59 38.96
N SER A 199 22.39 -14.27 38.09
CA SER A 199 22.62 -15.69 37.79
C SER A 199 23.65 -15.93 36.68
N ALA A 200 23.83 -14.94 35.81
CA ALA A 200 24.89 -14.86 34.82
C ALA A 200 25.32 -13.40 34.66
N LEU A 201 26.63 -13.20 34.48
CA LEU A 201 27.24 -11.89 34.34
C LEU A 201 28.47 -12.01 33.45
N THR A 202 28.51 -11.24 32.37
CA THR A 202 29.67 -11.08 31.50
C THR A 202 29.82 -9.63 31.12
N GLY A 203 31.04 -9.09 31.08
CA GLY A 203 31.23 -7.73 30.61
C GLY A 203 32.70 -7.38 30.42
N GLY A 204 32.93 -6.32 29.67
CA GLY A 204 34.26 -5.89 29.24
C GLY A 204 34.20 -5.02 27.98
N PHE A 205 35.38 -4.70 27.45
CA PHE A 205 35.51 -4.02 26.17
C PHE A 205 35.46 -5.01 25.01
N ASP A 206 34.51 -4.79 24.11
CA ASP A 206 34.39 -5.47 22.83
C ASP A 206 35.21 -4.72 21.77
N ALA A 207 36.29 -5.33 21.30
CA ALA A 207 37.17 -4.72 20.32
C ALA A 207 36.60 -4.77 18.89
N ASP A 208 35.67 -5.68 18.61
CA ASP A 208 35.08 -5.85 17.28
C ASP A 208 34.02 -4.77 17.04
N ASP A 209 33.22 -4.46 18.06
CA ASP A 209 32.18 -3.43 18.04
C ASP A 209 32.65 -2.07 18.62
N ASN A 210 33.86 -2.03 19.21
CA ASN A 210 34.46 -0.86 19.87
C ASN A 210 33.54 -0.24 20.94
N GLU A 211 32.91 -1.10 21.74
CA GLU A 211 31.96 -0.74 22.79
C GLU A 211 32.35 -1.34 24.14
N ILE A 212 31.89 -0.73 25.24
CA ILE A 212 31.90 -1.37 26.56
C ILE A 212 30.53 -1.97 26.77
N ARG A 213 30.45 -3.26 27.14
CA ARG A 213 29.17 -3.95 27.33
C ARG A 213 29.17 -4.86 28.55
N PHE A 214 28.01 -4.99 29.19
CA PHE A 214 27.73 -5.86 30.34
C PHE A 214 26.39 -6.56 30.13
N SER A 215 26.38 -7.88 30.15
CA SER A 215 25.17 -8.72 30.07
C SER A 215 24.88 -9.33 31.43
N LEU A 216 23.65 -9.13 31.91
CA LEU A 216 23.18 -9.51 33.24
C LEU A 216 21.91 -10.34 33.13
N ASN A 217 21.87 -11.46 33.84
CA ASN A 217 20.63 -12.15 34.15
C ASN A 217 20.21 -11.77 35.56
N PHE A 218 19.43 -10.69 35.66
CA PHE A 218 19.06 -10.03 36.90
C PHE A 218 17.69 -10.53 37.38
N GLY A 219 17.66 -11.13 38.57
CA GLY A 219 16.45 -11.58 39.23
C GLY A 219 16.23 -10.82 40.54
N ALA A 220 14.98 -10.49 40.84
CA ALA A 220 14.58 -9.91 42.11
C ALA A 220 13.33 -10.61 42.66
N THR A 221 13.31 -10.91 43.96
CA THR A 221 12.16 -11.52 44.64
C THR A 221 11.82 -10.72 45.89
N GLN A 222 10.58 -10.24 45.97
CA GLN A 222 10.03 -9.50 47.08
C GLN A 222 8.89 -10.29 47.74
N SER A 223 8.84 -10.29 49.07
CA SER A 223 7.74 -10.92 49.82
C SER A 223 7.10 -9.93 50.79
N GLY A 224 5.79 -10.07 51.00
CA GLY A 224 5.03 -9.19 51.90
C GLY A 224 3.64 -9.73 52.23
N GLU A 225 2.80 -8.85 52.78
CA GLU A 225 1.40 -9.13 53.13
C GLU A 225 0.50 -8.05 52.51
N VAL A 226 -0.64 -8.45 51.97
CA VAL A 226 -1.74 -7.61 51.44
C VAL A 226 -3.05 -7.99 52.12
N ARG A 227 -4.10 -7.16 52.04
CA ARG A 227 -5.41 -7.53 52.61
C ARG A 227 -6.33 -8.13 51.54
N LEU A 228 -7.11 -9.13 51.94
CA LEU A 228 -8.19 -9.69 51.13
C LEU A 228 -9.33 -8.66 50.99
N ASP A 229 -9.66 -8.30 49.75
CA ASP A 229 -10.78 -7.41 49.41
C ASP A 229 -11.63 -8.03 48.30
N VAL A 230 -12.78 -8.61 48.66
CA VAL A 230 -13.65 -9.29 47.68
C VAL A 230 -14.47 -8.36 46.79
N GLY A 231 -14.31 -7.04 46.92
CA GLY A 231 -14.96 -6.04 46.07
C GLY A 231 -16.47 -5.95 46.22
N ASP A 232 -17.11 -5.17 45.32
CA ASP A 232 -18.55 -4.90 45.35
C ASP A 232 -19.40 -6.06 44.78
N VAL A 233 -18.81 -6.96 43.99
CA VAL A 233 -19.54 -8.02 43.26
C VAL A 233 -20.31 -8.96 44.22
N PRO A 234 -19.72 -9.52 45.29
CA PRO A 234 -20.48 -10.28 46.27
C PRO A 234 -21.50 -9.43 47.04
N ALA A 235 -21.22 -8.14 47.25
CA ALA A 235 -22.11 -7.23 47.97
C ALA A 235 -23.41 -6.96 47.20
N GLU A 236 -23.34 -6.88 45.87
CA GLU A 236 -24.51 -6.83 44.98
C GLU A 236 -25.33 -8.13 45.02
N ALA A 237 -24.67 -9.29 45.14
CA ALA A 237 -25.31 -10.58 45.41
C ALA A 237 -25.84 -10.71 46.85
N GLY A 238 -25.67 -9.67 47.67
CA GLY A 238 -26.17 -9.60 49.04
C GLY A 238 -25.28 -10.28 50.08
N VAL A 239 -24.00 -10.52 49.79
CA VAL A 239 -23.02 -11.16 50.67
C VAL A 239 -21.94 -10.15 51.08
N VAL A 240 -21.67 -9.98 52.37
CA VAL A 240 -20.69 -8.99 52.88
C VAL A 240 -19.73 -9.66 53.86
N LEU A 241 -18.41 -9.48 53.66
CA LEU A 241 -17.38 -9.92 54.60
C LEU A 241 -17.21 -8.90 55.74
N GLU A 242 -17.10 -9.39 56.97
CA GLU A 242 -16.97 -8.60 58.19
C GLU A 242 -15.60 -8.88 58.84
N GLY A 243 -14.62 -8.03 58.54
CA GLY A 243 -13.25 -8.13 59.10
C GLY A 243 -12.16 -7.90 58.05
N GLU A 244 -10.90 -7.83 58.50
CA GLU A 244 -9.72 -7.76 57.63
C GLU A 244 -8.99 -9.11 57.69
N VAL A 245 -8.60 -9.65 56.54
CA VAL A 245 -7.76 -10.87 56.41
C VAL A 245 -6.49 -10.47 55.66
N GLU A 246 -5.32 -10.85 56.19
CA GLU A 246 -4.02 -10.62 55.54
C GLU A 246 -3.61 -11.88 54.75
N LEU A 247 -3.16 -11.69 53.50
CA LEU A 247 -2.66 -12.70 52.57
C LEU A 247 -1.18 -12.46 52.31
N ALA A 248 -0.37 -13.50 52.40
CA ALA A 248 1.05 -13.41 52.06
C ALA A 248 1.24 -13.47 50.53
N PHE A 249 2.15 -12.66 50.00
CA PHE A 249 2.51 -12.67 48.58
C PHE A 249 4.00 -12.87 48.35
N THR A 250 4.34 -13.40 47.18
CA THR A 250 5.70 -13.39 46.62
C THR A 250 5.65 -12.82 45.22
N ALA A 251 6.41 -11.75 44.99
CA ALA A 251 6.54 -11.06 43.73
C ALA A 251 7.95 -11.27 43.17
N CYS A 252 8.08 -11.65 41.90
CA CYS A 252 9.33 -11.96 41.23
C CYS A 252 9.49 -11.15 39.95
N LEU A 253 10.67 -10.59 39.75
CA LEU A 253 11.12 -9.96 38.51
C LEU A 253 12.28 -10.76 37.92
N THR A 254 12.19 -11.10 36.65
CA THR A 254 13.30 -11.60 35.83
C THR A 254 13.58 -10.56 34.76
N PHE A 255 14.79 -10.04 34.72
CA PHE A 255 15.24 -9.06 33.75
C PHE A 255 16.62 -9.45 33.22
N ASP A 256 16.63 -10.06 32.05
CA ASP A 256 17.84 -10.41 31.33
C ASP A 256 18.10 -9.33 30.27
N PHE A 257 19.24 -8.65 30.37
CA PHE A 257 19.56 -7.56 29.46
C PHE A 257 21.07 -7.34 29.36
N THR A 258 21.46 -6.70 28.27
CA THR A 258 22.79 -6.15 28.06
C THR A 258 22.73 -4.64 28.11
N PHE A 259 23.66 -3.99 28.80
CA PHE A 259 23.83 -2.54 28.74
C PHE A 259 25.28 -2.17 28.43
N GLY A 260 25.50 -0.97 27.93
CA GLY A 260 26.83 -0.55 27.54
C GLY A 260 26.93 0.88 27.06
N VAL A 261 28.12 1.22 26.55
CA VAL A 261 28.42 2.50 25.92
C VAL A 261 29.05 2.24 24.57
N ASP A 262 28.43 2.81 23.53
CA ASP A 262 28.86 2.66 22.14
C ASP A 262 30.10 3.54 21.80
N PRO A 263 30.65 3.45 20.58
CA PRO A 263 31.77 4.30 20.15
C PRO A 263 31.50 5.82 20.22
N GLY A 264 30.22 6.21 20.17
CA GLY A 264 29.73 7.58 20.27
C GLY A 264 29.63 8.12 21.70
N HIS A 265 29.91 7.29 22.72
CA HIS A 265 29.66 7.54 24.14
C HIS A 265 28.17 7.61 24.51
N GLN A 266 27.30 6.98 23.70
CA GLN A 266 25.88 6.87 24.00
C GLN A 266 25.62 5.59 24.79
N PHE A 267 24.83 5.71 25.85
CA PHE A 267 24.37 4.56 26.62
C PHE A 267 23.34 3.76 25.82
N PHE A 268 23.44 2.44 25.85
CA PHE A 268 22.46 1.55 25.26
C PHE A 268 22.04 0.45 26.23
N ILE A 269 20.84 -0.08 26.00
CA ILE A 269 20.34 -1.32 26.59
C ILE A 269 19.81 -2.20 25.46
N ALA A 270 19.92 -3.51 25.63
CA ALA A 270 19.31 -4.53 24.81
C ALA A 270 18.63 -5.53 25.76
N VAL A 271 17.31 -5.65 25.68
CA VAL A 271 16.52 -6.49 26.58
C VAL A 271 16.31 -7.87 25.95
N ASP A 272 16.80 -8.91 26.62
CA ASP A 272 16.64 -10.31 26.18
C ASP A 272 15.36 -10.93 26.76
N GLN A 273 15.06 -10.66 28.03
CA GLN A 273 13.84 -11.10 28.71
C GLN A 273 13.44 -10.10 29.78
N LEU A 274 12.16 -9.74 29.85
CA LEU A 274 11.58 -9.03 30.98
C LEU A 274 10.27 -9.71 31.36
N GLU A 275 10.22 -10.25 32.58
CA GLU A 275 9.09 -11.01 33.08
C GLU A 275 8.84 -10.71 34.56
N ALA A 276 7.57 -10.49 34.90
CA ALA A 276 7.10 -10.25 36.23
C ALA A 276 6.07 -11.30 36.64
N ARG A 277 6.15 -11.75 37.89
CA ARG A 277 5.19 -12.70 38.48
C ARG A 277 4.78 -12.25 39.87
N VAL A 278 3.52 -12.46 40.21
CA VAL A 278 3.04 -12.39 41.59
C VAL A 278 2.26 -13.65 41.90
N HIS A 279 2.58 -14.24 43.03
CA HIS A 279 1.90 -15.44 43.52
C HIS A 279 1.42 -15.20 44.96
N MET A 280 0.17 -15.56 45.22
CA MET A 280 -0.47 -15.47 46.53
C MET A 280 -1.22 -16.76 46.82
N ASP A 281 -0.96 -17.32 48.00
CA ASP A 281 -1.65 -18.50 48.52
C ASP A 281 -2.16 -18.21 49.93
N GLY A 282 -3.47 -18.14 50.07
CA GLY A 282 -4.19 -18.04 51.34
C GLY A 282 -4.85 -19.38 51.68
N GLU A 283 -4.54 -19.94 52.84
CA GLU A 283 -5.19 -21.13 53.38
C GLU A 283 -5.69 -20.87 54.81
N ASN A 284 -6.73 -21.60 55.23
CA ASN A 284 -7.33 -21.49 56.57
C ASN A 284 -7.88 -20.08 56.87
N ILE A 285 -8.44 -19.42 55.85
CA ILE A 285 -9.04 -18.09 56.00
C ILE A 285 -10.27 -18.19 56.92
N GLU A 286 -10.33 -17.32 57.92
CA GLU A 286 -11.46 -17.16 58.84
C GLU A 286 -11.96 -15.72 58.84
N VAL A 287 -13.21 -15.50 58.41
CA VAL A 287 -13.86 -14.17 58.40
C VAL A 287 -15.36 -14.33 58.62
N ASP A 288 -16.00 -13.37 59.29
CA ASP A 288 -17.45 -13.38 59.45
C ASP A 288 -18.13 -12.91 58.15
N VAL A 289 -19.33 -13.42 57.85
CA VAL A 289 -20.12 -13.08 56.66
C VAL A 289 -21.55 -12.73 57.05
N THR A 290 -22.07 -11.63 56.51
CA THR A 290 -23.47 -11.24 56.64
C THR A 290 -24.17 -11.28 55.29
N LEU A 291 -25.48 -11.57 55.32
CA LEU A 291 -26.34 -11.50 54.15
C LEU A 291 -27.22 -10.24 54.24
N ASN A 292 -27.14 -9.36 53.24
CA ASN A 292 -27.85 -8.08 53.20
C ASN A 292 -29.38 -8.25 53.36
N GLU A 293 -29.95 -9.29 52.76
CA GLU A 293 -31.39 -9.59 52.86
C GLU A 293 -31.79 -10.20 54.21
N ILE A 294 -30.84 -10.78 54.96
CA ILE A 294 -31.08 -11.43 56.26
C ILE A 294 -29.97 -11.04 57.27
N PRO A 295 -29.88 -9.78 57.71
CA PRO A 295 -28.75 -9.29 58.52
C PRO A 295 -28.62 -9.92 59.92
N GLN A 296 -29.64 -10.69 60.34
CA GLN A 296 -29.65 -11.41 61.61
C GLN A 296 -28.94 -12.77 61.53
N LEU A 297 -28.69 -13.28 60.32
CA LEU A 297 -27.94 -14.51 60.10
C LEU A 297 -26.47 -14.15 59.93
N ARG A 298 -25.63 -14.60 60.87
CA ARG A 298 -24.17 -14.49 60.78
C ARG A 298 -23.60 -15.84 60.43
N LEU A 299 -22.89 -15.88 59.31
CA LEU A 299 -22.09 -17.02 58.90
C LEU A 299 -20.63 -16.72 59.23
N LYS A 300 -19.82 -17.75 59.38
CA LYS A 300 -18.38 -17.64 59.57
C LYS A 300 -17.71 -18.50 58.51
N VAL A 301 -16.82 -17.91 57.71
CA VAL A 301 -15.92 -18.65 56.83
C VAL A 301 -14.99 -19.48 57.71
N GLU A 302 -14.93 -20.79 57.45
CA GLU A 302 -14.02 -21.71 58.11
C GLU A 302 -13.28 -22.54 57.07
N ASN A 303 -11.95 -22.43 57.05
CA ASN A 303 -11.07 -23.09 56.06
C ASN A 303 -11.20 -22.55 54.62
N GLY A 304 -11.35 -21.23 54.46
CA GLY A 304 -11.32 -20.62 53.13
C GLY A 304 -9.94 -20.71 52.47
N THR A 305 -9.94 -20.78 51.14
CA THR A 305 -8.74 -20.79 50.30
C THR A 305 -8.81 -19.71 49.24
N VAL A 306 -7.65 -19.11 48.94
CA VAL A 306 -7.45 -18.16 47.85
C VAL A 306 -6.12 -18.52 47.19
N ASN A 307 -6.12 -18.71 45.88
CA ASN A 307 -4.93 -18.89 45.07
C ASN A 307 -4.99 -17.88 43.91
N LEU A 308 -3.96 -17.06 43.81
CA LEU A 308 -3.80 -16.08 42.74
C LEU A 308 -2.38 -16.25 42.18
N ASP A 309 -2.29 -16.46 40.87
CA ASP A 309 -1.02 -16.49 40.15
C ASP A 309 -1.12 -15.56 38.96
N ALA A 310 -0.29 -14.52 38.97
CA ALA A 310 -0.19 -13.46 38.00
C ALA A 310 1.14 -13.55 37.28
N ARG A 311 1.14 -13.48 35.95
CA ARG A 311 2.36 -13.38 35.14
C ARG A 311 2.17 -12.36 34.04
N ALA A 312 3.14 -11.48 33.88
CA ALA A 312 3.26 -10.55 32.77
C ALA A 312 4.63 -10.71 32.11
N GLU A 313 4.64 -11.00 30.81
CA GLU A 313 5.85 -11.18 29.98
C GLU A 313 5.86 -10.10 28.89
N PHE A 314 6.96 -9.35 28.78
CA PHE A 314 7.11 -8.32 27.75
C PHE A 314 7.68 -8.93 26.48
N VAL A 315 7.02 -8.66 25.36
CA VAL A 315 7.42 -9.07 24.01
C VAL A 315 7.75 -7.83 23.20
N PHE A 316 9.04 -7.60 22.99
CA PHE A 316 9.53 -6.46 22.22
C PHE A 316 9.39 -6.73 20.72
N HIS A 317 8.83 -5.77 19.97
CA HIS A 317 8.56 -5.89 18.54
C HIS A 317 9.09 -4.68 17.75
N GLY A 318 9.51 -4.92 16.51
CA GLY A 318 9.56 -3.90 15.46
C GLY A 318 10.60 -2.78 15.60
N LEU A 319 11.86 -3.04 15.25
CA LEU A 319 12.76 -1.99 14.78
C LEU A 319 13.30 -2.32 13.39
N ASP A 320 13.13 -1.38 12.47
CA ASP A 320 13.70 -1.37 11.12
C ASP A 320 15.00 -0.54 11.15
N PRO A 321 16.15 -1.05 10.66
CA PRO A 321 16.28 -2.15 9.71
C PRO A 321 16.15 -3.54 10.34
N PRO A 322 15.73 -4.57 9.55
CA PRO A 322 15.61 -5.94 10.03
C PRO A 322 17.03 -6.47 10.20
N GLY A 323 17.52 -6.47 11.44
CA GLY A 323 18.89 -6.88 11.76
C GLY A 323 19.46 -6.28 13.05
N SER A 324 18.79 -5.30 13.66
CA SER A 324 19.10 -4.84 15.02
C SER A 324 18.12 -5.47 16.02
N PRO A 325 18.53 -6.43 16.87
CA PRO A 325 17.67 -6.99 17.91
C PRO A 325 17.56 -6.08 19.15
N GLU A 326 18.07 -4.85 19.09
CA GLU A 326 18.28 -4.02 20.27
C GLU A 326 17.38 -2.80 20.25
N VAL A 327 16.44 -2.76 21.19
CA VAL A 327 15.65 -1.58 21.51
C VAL A 327 16.41 -0.77 22.55
N THR A 328 16.85 0.45 22.20
CA THR A 328 17.59 1.28 23.15
C THR A 328 16.65 1.95 24.14
N LEU A 329 17.17 2.38 25.30
CA LEU A 329 16.40 3.13 26.29
C LEU A 329 15.88 4.46 25.69
N ALA A 330 16.64 5.05 24.78
CA ALA A 330 16.20 6.22 24.00
C ALA A 330 15.01 5.88 23.10
N ASP A 331 15.02 4.73 22.40
CA ASP A 331 13.88 4.30 21.58
C ASP A 331 12.63 4.01 22.44
N LEU A 332 12.81 3.44 23.64
CA LEU A 332 11.72 3.21 24.61
C LEU A 332 11.15 4.52 25.17
N LEU A 333 11.98 5.55 25.35
CA LEU A 333 11.58 6.84 25.90
C LEU A 333 11.08 7.83 24.83
N ASP A 334 11.55 7.73 23.57
CA ASP A 334 11.16 8.59 22.44
C ASP A 334 9.92 8.07 21.67
N ALA A 335 9.53 6.80 21.89
CA ALA A 335 8.29 6.26 21.35
C ALA A 335 7.11 7.15 21.73
N GLN A 336 6.39 7.67 20.73
CA GLN A 336 5.19 8.49 20.95
C GLN A 336 4.09 7.70 21.69
N ASP A 337 4.16 6.37 21.63
CA ASP A 337 3.34 5.42 22.37
C ASP A 337 4.18 4.18 22.71
N PHE A 338 4.30 3.84 24.00
CA PHE A 338 5.08 2.68 24.47
C PHE A 338 4.58 1.35 23.87
N SER A 339 3.30 1.28 23.49
CA SER A 339 2.70 0.10 22.84
C SER A 339 3.17 -0.14 21.41
N SER A 340 3.86 0.82 20.76
CA SER A 340 4.40 0.64 19.42
C SER A 340 5.67 -0.19 19.38
N VAL A 341 6.32 -0.41 20.53
CA VAL A 341 7.63 -1.06 20.65
C VAL A 341 7.55 -2.33 21.51
N VAL A 342 6.58 -2.41 22.42
CA VAL A 342 6.44 -3.51 23.37
C VAL A 342 4.98 -3.97 23.48
N ASP A 343 4.76 -5.27 23.27
CA ASP A 343 3.51 -5.94 23.64
C ASP A 343 3.68 -6.62 25.00
N ILE A 344 2.62 -6.63 25.82
CA ILE A 344 2.64 -7.26 27.15
C ILE A 344 1.69 -8.46 27.08
N GLN A 345 2.26 -9.65 27.22
CA GLN A 345 1.51 -10.89 27.31
C GLN A 345 1.26 -11.21 28.78
N THR A 346 0.01 -11.06 29.19
CA THR A 346 -0.43 -11.39 30.54
C THR A 346 -1.12 -12.74 30.58
N SER A 347 -0.94 -13.43 31.70
CA SER A 347 -1.63 -14.67 32.02
C SER A 347 -1.79 -14.75 33.52
N GLY A 348 -2.92 -15.22 34.01
CA GLY A 348 -3.04 -15.47 35.42
C GLY A 348 -4.43 -15.93 35.79
N ALA A 349 -4.48 -16.85 36.74
CA ALA A 349 -5.72 -17.41 37.22
C ALA A 349 -5.95 -16.99 38.66
N LEU A 350 -7.22 -16.79 38.99
CA LEU A 350 -7.70 -16.66 40.35
C LEU A 350 -8.63 -17.84 40.65
N PHE A 351 -8.46 -18.42 41.83
CA PHE A 351 -9.41 -19.34 42.43
C PHE A 351 -9.56 -19.01 43.91
N ALA A 352 -10.78 -18.70 44.35
CA ALA A 352 -11.11 -18.57 45.76
C ALA A 352 -12.35 -19.39 46.12
N GLU A 353 -12.27 -20.11 47.23
CA GLU A 353 -13.35 -20.89 47.82
C GLU A 353 -13.51 -20.45 49.27
N LEU A 354 -14.63 -19.82 49.60
CA LEU A 354 -14.93 -19.30 50.94
C LEU A 354 -16.15 -20.03 51.55
N PRO A 355 -15.95 -21.19 52.20
CA PRO A 355 -17.02 -21.95 52.82
C PRO A 355 -17.43 -21.32 54.16
N ALA A 356 -18.67 -20.85 54.25
CA ALA A 356 -19.24 -20.22 55.44
C ALA A 356 -20.33 -21.07 56.10
N ALA A 357 -20.23 -21.27 57.41
CA ALA A 357 -21.20 -22.01 58.22
C ALA A 357 -21.85 -21.11 59.28
N VAL A 358 -23.04 -21.46 59.76
CA VAL A 358 -23.74 -20.68 60.81
C VAL A 358 -22.91 -20.66 62.09
N SER A 359 -22.60 -19.46 62.61
CA SER A 359 -21.81 -19.35 63.84
C SER A 359 -22.57 -20.01 65.01
N GLU A 360 -21.94 -20.94 65.73
CA GLU A 360 -22.57 -21.74 66.78
C GLU A 360 -23.27 -20.87 67.86
N ALA A 361 -24.60 -20.85 67.82
CA ALA A 361 -25.41 -20.73 69.01
C ALA A 361 -26.19 -22.04 69.19
N GLU A 362 -25.56 -22.96 69.93
CA GLU A 362 -26.01 -24.28 70.40
C GLU A 362 -25.49 -25.50 69.60
N THR A 363 -24.79 -26.35 70.35
CA THR A 363 -24.05 -27.56 69.96
C THR A 363 -24.75 -28.44 68.92
N PRO A 364 -24.07 -28.84 67.82
CA PRO A 364 -24.64 -29.74 66.83
C PRO A 364 -24.82 -31.14 67.42
N THR A 365 -26.06 -31.64 67.42
CA THR A 365 -26.32 -33.08 67.59
C THR A 365 -25.85 -33.80 66.33
N SER A 366 -25.10 -34.89 66.48
CA SER A 366 -24.27 -35.52 65.44
C SER A 366 -24.98 -36.18 64.24
N ASP A 367 -26.19 -35.76 63.87
CA ASP A 367 -26.99 -36.39 62.81
C ASP A 367 -27.64 -35.39 61.82
N SER A 368 -27.28 -34.11 61.83
CA SER A 368 -27.69 -33.16 60.78
C SER A 368 -26.51 -32.26 60.37
N PRO A 369 -26.06 -32.29 59.10
CA PRO A 369 -25.08 -31.33 58.61
C PRO A 369 -25.68 -29.91 58.67
N GLN A 370 -24.89 -28.95 59.18
CA GLN A 370 -25.21 -27.53 59.06
C GLN A 370 -25.10 -27.14 57.58
N PRO A 371 -25.95 -26.25 57.05
CA PRO A 371 -25.75 -25.73 55.70
C PRO A 371 -24.41 -24.99 55.63
N ILE A 372 -23.62 -25.30 54.61
CA ILE A 372 -22.39 -24.56 54.27
C ILE A 372 -22.67 -23.81 52.97
N LEU A 373 -22.46 -22.51 53.01
CA LEU A 373 -22.47 -21.62 51.85
C LEU A 373 -21.07 -21.60 51.26
N TYR A 374 -20.92 -22.00 50.01
CA TYR A 374 -19.69 -21.85 49.26
C TYR A 374 -19.80 -20.64 48.35
N ILE A 375 -18.84 -19.74 48.47
CA ILE A 375 -18.64 -18.65 47.52
C ILE A 375 -17.41 -19.01 46.71
N TYR A 376 -17.62 -19.30 45.43
CA TYR A 376 -16.59 -19.61 44.46
C TYR A 376 -16.35 -18.38 43.60
N LEU A 377 -15.10 -17.94 43.56
CA LEU A 377 -14.66 -16.88 42.66
C LEU A 377 -13.56 -17.45 41.79
N SER A 378 -13.70 -17.31 40.48
CA SER A 378 -12.66 -17.71 39.54
C SER A 378 -12.48 -16.70 38.43
N SER A 379 -11.26 -16.57 37.95
CA SER A 379 -10.96 -15.82 36.74
C SER A 379 -9.82 -16.49 36.01
N ASP A 380 -9.95 -16.66 34.71
CA ASP A 380 -8.88 -17.15 33.84
C ASP A 380 -7.95 -16.01 33.37
N ASN A 381 -8.33 -14.75 33.64
CA ASN A 381 -7.51 -13.57 33.39
C ASN A 381 -7.69 -12.53 34.49
N ILE A 382 -6.80 -12.56 35.47
CA ILE A 382 -6.83 -11.65 36.62
C ILE A 382 -6.51 -10.18 36.28
N PHE A 383 -6.01 -9.88 35.08
CA PHE A 383 -5.72 -8.52 34.63
C PHE A 383 -6.94 -7.83 34.00
N ASP A 384 -8.03 -8.58 33.79
CA ASP A 384 -9.34 -8.03 33.45
C ASP A 384 -10.28 -8.14 34.67
N PRO A 385 -10.42 -7.08 35.48
CA PRO A 385 -11.26 -7.11 36.68
C PRO A 385 -12.76 -7.26 36.36
N THR A 386 -13.17 -7.19 35.08
CA THR A 386 -14.55 -7.43 34.65
C THR A 386 -14.84 -8.91 34.33
N CYS A 387 -13.82 -9.76 34.24
CA CYS A 387 -13.89 -11.21 33.96
C CYS A 387 -14.06 -12.11 35.21
N LEU A 388 -14.47 -11.58 36.37
CA LEU A 388 -14.57 -12.37 37.60
C LEU A 388 -15.86 -13.22 37.61
N ASP A 389 -15.72 -14.54 37.51
CA ASP A 389 -16.84 -15.48 37.66
C ASP A 389 -17.18 -15.67 39.15
N LEU A 390 -18.46 -15.57 39.48
CA LEU A 390 -19.00 -15.74 40.83
C LEU A 390 -20.05 -16.86 40.81
N SER A 391 -19.77 -17.92 41.55
CA SER A 391 -20.73 -18.99 41.83
C SER A 391 -20.99 -19.09 43.33
N VAL A 392 -22.26 -19.20 43.69
CA VAL A 392 -22.69 -19.34 45.09
C VAL A 392 -23.46 -20.65 45.22
N ASP A 393 -22.90 -21.61 45.96
CA ASP A 393 -23.48 -22.93 46.15
C ASP A 393 -23.85 -23.18 47.62
N LEU A 394 -24.93 -23.91 47.85
CA LEU A 394 -25.39 -24.35 49.16
C LEU A 394 -25.36 -25.87 49.20
N ASN A 395 -24.51 -26.43 50.03
CA ASN A 395 -24.31 -27.88 50.05
C ASN A 395 -25.56 -28.61 50.57
N ASP A 396 -26.16 -29.45 49.72
CA ASP A 396 -27.10 -30.55 49.99
C ASP A 396 -28.20 -30.32 51.05
N VAL A 397 -28.76 -29.10 51.11
CA VAL A 397 -30.03 -28.83 51.79
C VAL A 397 -31.11 -28.59 50.72
N PRO A 398 -32.26 -29.29 50.76
CA PRO A 398 -33.29 -29.10 49.75
C PRO A 398 -33.77 -27.65 49.74
N LEU A 399 -33.42 -26.93 48.67
CA LEU A 399 -33.73 -25.53 48.32
C LEU A 399 -35.23 -25.14 48.39
N SER A 400 -36.11 -26.06 48.78
CA SER A 400 -37.52 -25.78 49.05
C SER A 400 -37.79 -24.76 50.18
N SER A 401 -36.77 -24.31 50.89
CA SER A 401 -36.89 -23.23 51.90
C SER A 401 -36.42 -21.85 51.44
N LEU A 402 -35.84 -21.71 50.24
CA LEU A 402 -35.51 -20.43 49.61
C LEU A 402 -36.22 -20.34 48.27
N THR A 403 -37.23 -19.48 48.20
CA THR A 403 -38.13 -19.35 47.05
C THR A 403 -37.51 -18.47 45.96
N GLY A 404 -37.00 -19.08 44.88
CA GLY A 404 -36.63 -18.45 43.61
C GLY A 404 -35.80 -19.41 42.74
N ASP A 405 -36.23 -19.71 41.51
CA ASP A 405 -35.49 -20.59 40.56
C ASP A 405 -34.11 -20.01 40.20
N PRO A 406 -33.04 -20.83 40.05
CA PRO A 406 -31.74 -20.36 39.55
C PRO A 406 -31.65 -20.45 38.00
N PRO A 407 -30.90 -19.55 37.32
CA PRO A 407 -30.70 -19.58 35.88
C PRO A 407 -29.61 -20.59 35.45
N SER A 408 -29.84 -21.25 34.32
CA SER A 408 -28.87 -22.13 33.63
C SER A 408 -28.36 -21.43 32.36
N ASN A 409 -27.43 -20.48 32.52
CA ASN A 409 -26.57 -19.97 31.46
C ASN A 409 -25.13 -20.07 31.97
N LEU A 410 -24.26 -20.73 31.21
CA LEU A 410 -22.84 -20.89 31.55
C LEU A 410 -22.09 -19.73 30.89
N LEU A 411 -21.67 -18.72 31.67
CA LEU A 411 -20.63 -17.80 31.22
C LEU A 411 -19.29 -18.53 31.34
N GLN A 412 -18.52 -18.63 30.25
CA GLN A 412 -17.10 -18.96 30.30
C GLN A 412 -16.33 -17.76 29.72
N GLY A 413 -15.49 -17.11 30.54
CA GLY A 413 -14.47 -16.16 30.06
C GLY A 413 -14.95 -14.97 29.23
N ASN A 414 -16.02 -14.26 29.62
CA ASN A 414 -16.58 -13.13 28.85
C ASN A 414 -17.02 -13.49 27.41
N GLU A 415 -17.21 -14.78 27.13
CA GLU A 415 -17.77 -15.27 25.89
C GLU A 415 -19.08 -16.00 26.19
N LEU A 416 -20.17 -15.55 25.58
CA LEU A 416 -21.41 -16.34 25.58
C LEU A 416 -21.31 -17.36 24.45
N LEU A 417 -20.79 -18.55 24.75
CA LEU A 417 -20.67 -19.67 23.82
C LEU A 417 -21.81 -20.66 24.06
N GLY A 418 -22.69 -20.86 23.07
CA GLY A 418 -23.83 -21.77 23.19
C GLY A 418 -24.96 -21.44 22.22
N SER A 419 -25.82 -22.43 21.96
CA SER A 419 -27.06 -22.24 21.19
C SER A 419 -28.25 -22.44 22.12
N GLY A 420 -29.20 -21.51 22.15
CA GLY A 420 -30.30 -21.57 23.11
C GLY A 420 -31.44 -20.55 22.97
N GLU A 421 -32.38 -20.65 23.89
CA GLU A 421 -33.39 -19.62 24.18
C GLU A 421 -33.03 -18.98 25.52
N SER A 422 -32.69 -17.69 25.52
CA SER A 422 -32.58 -16.92 26.77
C SER A 422 -33.95 -16.35 27.15
N PHE A 423 -34.35 -16.54 28.42
CA PHE A 423 -35.57 -15.94 28.98
C PHE A 423 -35.21 -14.67 29.77
N GLY A 424 -34.78 -13.61 29.07
CA GLY A 424 -34.47 -12.32 29.70
C GLY A 424 -33.86 -11.29 28.75
N ASP A 425 -33.53 -10.13 29.33
CA ASP A 425 -32.75 -9.07 28.67
C ASP A 425 -31.27 -9.49 28.67
N PHE A 426 -30.61 -9.41 27.51
CA PHE A 426 -29.17 -9.59 27.42
C PHE A 426 -28.45 -8.23 27.43
N THR A 427 -27.44 -8.10 28.29
CA THR A 427 -26.42 -7.03 28.26
C THR A 427 -25.08 -7.75 28.25
N GLY A 428 -24.30 -7.58 27.19
CA GLY A 428 -23.04 -8.31 27.02
C GLY A 428 -21.92 -7.83 27.95
N CYS A 429 -20.93 -8.70 28.14
CA CYS A 429 -19.60 -8.37 28.65
C CYS A 429 -18.61 -9.12 27.74
N GLY A 430 -17.92 -8.45 26.83
CA GLY A 430 -16.92 -9.08 25.94
C GLY A 430 -17.42 -9.48 24.55
N VAL A 431 -17.22 -10.75 24.17
CA VAL A 431 -17.53 -11.26 22.81
C VAL A 431 -18.80 -12.11 22.84
N VAL A 432 -19.72 -11.81 21.92
CA VAL A 432 -20.91 -12.62 21.65
C VAL A 432 -20.66 -13.38 20.34
N SER A 433 -20.61 -14.71 20.39
CA SER A 433 -20.60 -15.56 19.20
C SER A 433 -21.70 -16.63 19.32
N PRO A 434 -22.69 -16.70 18.41
CA PRO A 434 -23.75 -17.70 18.50
C PRO A 434 -23.23 -19.15 18.38
N GLY A 435 -23.45 -19.96 19.41
CA GLY A 435 -23.21 -21.42 19.35
C GLY A 435 -21.78 -21.85 19.69
N ASN A 436 -21.48 -23.09 19.28
CA ASN A 436 -20.13 -23.62 19.11
C ASN A 436 -19.78 -23.57 17.61
N SER A 437 -20.21 -22.46 17.00
CA SER A 437 -20.06 -21.94 15.64
C SER A 437 -20.11 -22.91 14.45
N PRO A 438 -21.02 -22.73 13.46
CA PRO A 438 -22.09 -21.72 13.43
C PRO A 438 -23.33 -22.08 14.27
N GLY A 439 -23.98 -21.10 14.88
CA GLY A 439 -25.13 -21.26 15.79
C GLY A 439 -26.30 -20.29 15.57
N ILE A 440 -27.40 -20.51 16.30
CA ILE A 440 -28.53 -19.58 16.38
C ILE A 440 -28.78 -19.26 17.84
N GLU A 441 -28.86 -17.97 18.16
CA GLU A 441 -29.16 -17.48 19.49
C GLU A 441 -30.43 -16.60 19.49
N ASN A 442 -31.32 -16.80 20.47
CA ASN A 442 -32.61 -16.12 20.53
C ASN A 442 -32.73 -15.30 21.83
N TYR A 443 -33.07 -14.02 21.68
CA TYR A 443 -33.25 -13.05 22.76
C TYR A 443 -34.63 -12.39 22.73
N THR A 444 -35.12 -11.99 23.90
CA THR A 444 -36.27 -11.09 23.98
C THR A 444 -35.85 -9.67 23.63
N ASP A 445 -34.86 -9.15 24.36
CA ASP A 445 -34.18 -7.88 24.13
C ASP A 445 -32.66 -8.13 24.13
N PHE A 446 -31.91 -7.42 23.28
CA PHE A 446 -30.46 -7.59 23.10
C PHE A 446 -29.75 -6.24 23.17
N THR A 447 -28.77 -6.09 24.04
CA THR A 447 -27.94 -4.88 24.15
C THR A 447 -26.47 -5.24 23.99
N LEU A 448 -25.82 -4.64 23.00
CA LEU A 448 -24.38 -4.69 22.77
C LEU A 448 -23.77 -3.31 23.08
N GLY A 449 -22.88 -3.24 24.06
CA GLY A 449 -22.19 -2.01 24.50
C GLY A 449 -20.94 -1.66 23.68
N SER A 450 -20.39 -0.45 23.89
CA SER A 450 -19.28 0.10 23.09
C SER A 450 -17.95 -0.66 23.16
N GLY A 451 -17.75 -1.49 24.19
CA GLY A 451 -16.56 -2.32 24.36
C GLY A 451 -16.76 -3.79 23.96
N GLU A 452 -17.95 -4.14 23.48
CA GLU A 452 -18.33 -5.53 23.19
C GLU A 452 -18.24 -5.81 21.68
N THR A 453 -18.02 -7.08 21.34
CA THR A 453 -17.94 -7.54 19.95
C THR A 453 -19.00 -8.59 19.68
N LEU A 454 -19.76 -8.43 18.60
CA LEU A 454 -20.54 -9.52 18.01
C LEU A 454 -19.70 -10.17 16.91
N LEU A 455 -19.26 -11.41 17.12
CA LEU A 455 -18.56 -12.22 16.14
C LEU A 455 -19.59 -13.04 15.33
N ILE A 456 -19.51 -12.96 14.00
CA ILE A 456 -20.34 -13.72 13.07
C ILE A 456 -19.44 -14.61 12.22
N GLU A 457 -19.56 -15.92 12.42
CA GLU A 457 -18.82 -16.94 11.69
C GLU A 457 -19.64 -17.46 10.49
N ILE A 458 -18.98 -17.56 9.33
CA ILE A 458 -19.59 -17.92 8.06
C ILE A 458 -18.82 -19.08 7.42
N GLY A 459 -19.43 -20.26 7.43
CA GLY A 459 -18.94 -21.47 6.76
C GLY A 459 -19.80 -21.93 5.56
N GLY A 460 -20.91 -21.24 5.29
CA GLY A 460 -21.80 -21.51 4.16
C GLY A 460 -23.06 -20.64 4.17
N LEU A 461 -24.04 -20.98 3.32
CA LEU A 461 -25.23 -20.15 3.07
C LEU A 461 -26.47 -20.51 3.91
N THR A 462 -26.35 -21.45 4.85
CA THR A 462 -27.48 -21.92 5.67
C THR A 462 -27.43 -21.27 7.06
N PRO A 463 -28.50 -20.59 7.54
CA PRO A 463 -28.49 -20.00 8.87
C PRO A 463 -28.41 -21.06 9.97
N GLY A 464 -27.64 -20.77 11.02
CA GLY A 464 -27.31 -21.70 12.09
C GLY A 464 -26.36 -22.81 11.64
N PRO A 465 -26.33 -23.95 12.36
CA PRO A 465 -25.56 -25.11 11.94
C PRO A 465 -26.00 -25.62 10.56
N GLY A 466 -25.04 -26.04 9.76
CA GLY A 466 -25.26 -26.74 8.51
C GLY A 466 -25.97 -28.10 8.67
N PRO A 467 -26.19 -28.83 7.57
CA PRO A 467 -26.77 -30.18 7.63
C PRO A 467 -25.99 -31.09 8.59
N LEU A 468 -26.63 -32.08 9.20
CA LEU A 468 -25.99 -33.01 10.15
C LEU A 468 -24.71 -33.70 9.62
N GLU A 469 -24.53 -33.76 8.30
CA GLU A 469 -23.35 -34.33 7.64
C GLU A 469 -22.15 -33.36 7.60
N ASN A 470 -22.41 -32.06 7.74
CA ASN A 470 -21.44 -30.98 7.83
C ASN A 470 -22.03 -29.80 8.65
N PRO A 471 -22.12 -29.94 9.99
CA PRO A 471 -22.75 -28.95 10.86
C PRO A 471 -22.06 -27.58 10.83
N ASP A 472 -20.82 -27.52 10.35
CA ASP A 472 -20.03 -26.29 10.32
C ASP A 472 -20.19 -25.52 8.99
N SER A 473 -21.04 -26.01 8.05
CA SER A 473 -21.28 -25.40 6.73
C SER A 473 -22.41 -24.35 6.71
N GLY A 474 -22.68 -23.74 7.86
CA GLY A 474 -23.74 -22.74 8.02
C GLY A 474 -23.18 -21.34 8.33
N TYR A 475 -23.97 -20.47 8.93
CA TYR A 475 -23.53 -19.16 9.42
C TYR A 475 -24.28 -18.72 10.67
N ASP A 476 -23.66 -17.88 11.49
CA ASP A 476 -24.24 -17.44 12.76
C ASP A 476 -25.47 -16.54 12.61
N GLN A 477 -26.43 -16.72 13.52
CA GLN A 477 -27.62 -15.87 13.56
C GLN A 477 -28.02 -15.48 14.98
N VAL A 478 -28.31 -14.19 15.17
CA VAL A 478 -28.93 -13.62 16.38
C VAL A 478 -30.36 -13.19 16.09
N ASN A 479 -31.32 -13.70 16.84
CA ASN A 479 -32.74 -13.39 16.69
C ASN A 479 -33.28 -12.65 17.91
N VAL A 480 -33.67 -11.39 17.73
CA VAL A 480 -34.18 -10.51 18.79
C VAL A 480 -35.67 -10.28 18.59
N THR A 481 -36.50 -10.62 19.57
CA THR A 481 -37.96 -10.53 19.39
C THR A 481 -38.49 -9.10 19.52
N ASN A 482 -37.90 -8.29 20.40
CA ASN A 482 -38.34 -6.93 20.73
C ASN A 482 -37.31 -5.85 20.33
N LEU A 483 -36.47 -5.34 21.24
CA LEU A 483 -35.50 -4.27 20.98
C LEU A 483 -34.07 -4.83 20.90
N ALA A 484 -33.39 -4.53 19.80
CA ALA A 484 -31.94 -4.59 19.72
C ALA A 484 -31.36 -3.19 19.97
N THR A 485 -30.40 -3.06 20.88
CA THR A 485 -29.61 -1.85 21.11
C THR A 485 -28.18 -2.16 20.71
N LEU A 486 -27.69 -1.54 19.63
CA LEU A 486 -26.37 -1.81 19.09
C LEU A 486 -25.43 -0.62 19.32
N ASP A 487 -24.26 -0.96 19.81
CA ASP A 487 -23.02 -0.18 19.88
C ASP A 487 -21.88 -1.18 19.58
N GLY A 488 -20.63 -0.89 19.92
CA GLY A 488 -19.54 -1.88 19.91
C GLY A 488 -19.10 -2.28 18.51
N THR A 489 -18.58 -3.50 18.35
CA THR A 489 -17.93 -3.97 17.11
C THR A 489 -18.68 -5.14 16.48
N LEU A 490 -18.88 -5.11 15.16
CA LEU A 490 -19.21 -6.31 14.36
C LEU A 490 -17.93 -6.89 13.76
N ALA A 491 -17.60 -8.13 14.10
CA ALA A 491 -16.49 -8.88 13.50
C ALA A 491 -17.02 -10.03 12.64
N VAL A 492 -16.40 -10.28 11.49
CA VAL A 492 -16.79 -11.37 10.59
C VAL A 492 -15.63 -12.34 10.40
N SER A 493 -15.88 -13.64 10.55
CA SER A 493 -14.87 -14.68 10.36
C SER A 493 -15.34 -15.71 9.33
N LEU A 494 -14.48 -16.02 8.36
CA LEU A 494 -14.69 -17.12 7.43
C LEU A 494 -14.11 -18.41 8.03
N ILE A 495 -14.93 -19.45 8.08
CA ILE A 495 -14.51 -20.78 8.58
C ILE A 495 -14.56 -21.83 7.47
N ASN A 496 -13.90 -22.98 7.67
CA ASN A 496 -13.93 -24.14 6.77
C ASN A 496 -13.50 -23.86 5.31
N ASP A 497 -12.57 -22.93 5.12
CA ASP A 497 -12.12 -22.48 3.79
C ASP A 497 -13.26 -21.98 2.89
N PHE A 498 -14.39 -21.54 3.47
CA PHE A 498 -15.52 -21.04 2.71
C PHE A 498 -15.13 -19.77 1.94
N LYS A 499 -15.46 -19.74 0.66
CA LYS A 499 -15.22 -18.59 -0.24
C LYS A 499 -16.55 -18.05 -0.74
N PRO A 500 -17.09 -16.98 -0.13
CA PRO A 500 -18.32 -16.36 -0.58
C PRO A 500 -18.21 -15.85 -2.02
N SER A 501 -19.31 -15.90 -2.77
CA SER A 501 -19.40 -15.40 -4.14
C SER A 501 -20.12 -14.05 -4.20
N LEU A 502 -19.81 -13.23 -5.22
CA LEU A 502 -20.49 -11.95 -5.45
C LEU A 502 -22.01 -12.10 -5.43
N GLY A 503 -22.68 -11.34 -4.57
CA GLY A 503 -24.13 -11.34 -4.39
C GLY A 503 -24.68 -12.32 -3.34
N ASP A 504 -23.83 -13.15 -2.71
CA ASP A 504 -24.25 -13.95 -1.54
C ASP A 504 -24.70 -13.04 -0.39
N ARG A 505 -25.66 -13.50 0.41
CA ARG A 505 -26.28 -12.72 1.49
C ARG A 505 -26.46 -13.53 2.77
N PHE A 506 -26.15 -12.91 3.91
CA PHE A 506 -26.23 -13.51 5.26
C PHE A 506 -27.11 -12.66 6.16
N ASP A 507 -28.32 -13.14 6.48
CA ASP A 507 -29.24 -12.48 7.42
C ASP A 507 -28.81 -12.82 8.86
N PHE A 508 -27.70 -12.24 9.31
CA PHE A 508 -27.05 -12.61 10.58
C PHE A 508 -27.79 -12.09 11.83
N MET A 509 -28.63 -11.06 11.69
CA MET A 509 -29.44 -10.57 12.83
C MET A 509 -30.87 -10.22 12.41
N THR A 510 -31.85 -10.61 13.21
CA THR A 510 -33.25 -10.15 13.11
C THR A 510 -33.69 -9.44 14.38
N PHE A 511 -34.55 -8.43 14.26
CA PHE A 511 -35.04 -7.66 15.42
C PHE A 511 -36.47 -7.12 15.20
N GLY A 512 -37.23 -6.94 16.29
CA GLY A 512 -38.52 -6.27 16.27
C GLY A 512 -38.41 -4.76 16.07
N SER A 513 -37.44 -4.15 16.74
CA SER A 513 -37.04 -2.73 16.63
C SER A 513 -35.55 -2.58 16.94
N LEU A 514 -34.92 -1.53 16.43
CA LEU A 514 -33.49 -1.25 16.59
C LEU A 514 -33.25 0.15 17.18
N SER A 515 -32.31 0.25 18.11
CA SER A 515 -31.71 1.50 18.60
C SER A 515 -30.19 1.44 18.37
N GLY A 516 -29.61 2.52 17.84
CA GLY A 516 -28.18 2.56 17.51
C GLY A 516 -27.80 1.80 16.23
N ASP A 517 -26.49 1.63 16.02
CA ASP A 517 -25.82 0.81 15.00
C ASP A 517 -24.45 0.42 15.59
N PHE A 518 -23.75 -0.56 15.00
CA PHE A 518 -22.39 -0.89 15.42
C PHE A 518 -21.47 0.32 15.26
N SER A 519 -20.61 0.55 16.26
CA SER A 519 -19.65 1.66 16.26
C SER A 519 -18.40 1.36 15.44
N ALA A 520 -18.08 0.08 15.26
CA ALA A 520 -16.95 -0.41 14.46
C ALA A 520 -17.32 -1.70 13.70
N PHE A 521 -16.61 -1.93 12.59
CA PHE A 521 -16.70 -3.14 11.80
C PHE A 521 -15.27 -3.61 11.51
N THR A 522 -14.99 -4.90 11.72
CA THR A 522 -13.68 -5.50 11.44
C THR A 522 -13.81 -6.73 10.56
N ASP A 523 -12.74 -7.04 9.85
CA ASP A 523 -12.61 -8.26 9.03
C ASP A 523 -13.67 -8.37 7.91
N LEU A 524 -14.06 -7.23 7.33
CA LEU A 524 -15.00 -7.18 6.20
C LEU A 524 -14.36 -7.64 4.88
N TRP A 525 -13.03 -7.68 4.80
CA TRP A 525 -12.30 -8.03 3.57
C TRP A 525 -12.36 -9.52 3.27
N ILE A 526 -12.82 -9.90 2.07
CA ILE A 526 -12.87 -11.29 1.63
C ILE A 526 -11.64 -11.64 0.77
N GLY A 527 -11.15 -10.68 -0.02
CA GLY A 527 -10.11 -10.91 -1.04
C GLY A 527 -10.64 -10.78 -2.46
N ASP A 528 -9.74 -10.71 -3.44
CA ASP A 528 -10.07 -10.61 -4.88
C ASP A 528 -11.07 -9.47 -5.21
N GLY A 529 -10.93 -8.32 -4.54
CA GLY A 529 -11.83 -7.17 -4.70
C GLY A 529 -13.23 -7.33 -4.08
N LEU A 530 -13.49 -8.42 -3.34
CA LEU A 530 -14.74 -8.67 -2.64
C LEU A 530 -14.65 -8.29 -1.16
N TYR A 531 -15.77 -7.80 -0.62
CA TYR A 531 -15.94 -7.49 0.80
C TYR A 531 -17.37 -7.75 1.27
N PHE A 532 -17.54 -7.91 2.59
CA PHE A 532 -18.84 -7.92 3.24
C PHE A 532 -19.35 -6.50 3.41
N LYS A 533 -20.46 -6.18 2.74
CA LYS A 533 -21.18 -4.91 2.85
C LYS A 533 -22.30 -5.04 3.88
N PRO A 534 -22.21 -4.39 5.04
CA PRO A 534 -23.28 -4.41 6.04
C PRO A 534 -24.47 -3.55 5.59
N GLU A 535 -25.64 -4.18 5.43
CA GLU A 535 -26.89 -3.54 5.02
C GLU A 535 -27.94 -3.62 6.14
N LEU A 536 -28.28 -2.47 6.70
CA LEU A 536 -29.37 -2.35 7.66
C LEU A 536 -30.72 -2.26 6.94
N GLN A 537 -31.64 -3.18 7.26
CA GLN A 537 -33.02 -3.18 6.77
C GLN A 537 -34.01 -2.92 7.93
N ALA A 538 -35.31 -2.87 7.61
CA ALA A 538 -36.34 -2.46 8.57
C ALA A 538 -36.45 -3.36 9.82
N ASN A 539 -36.11 -4.65 9.71
CA ASN A 539 -36.27 -5.66 10.78
C ASN A 539 -35.13 -6.69 10.82
N LYS A 540 -34.02 -6.41 10.13
CA LYS A 540 -32.85 -7.29 10.08
C LYS A 540 -31.59 -6.55 9.64
N TYR A 541 -30.45 -7.17 9.92
CA TYR A 541 -29.13 -6.78 9.47
C TYR A 541 -28.58 -7.86 8.54
N VAL A 542 -28.03 -7.45 7.40
CA VAL A 542 -27.57 -8.36 6.35
C VAL A 542 -26.11 -8.05 6.01
N LEU A 543 -25.30 -9.09 5.80
CA LEU A 543 -24.02 -8.96 5.11
C LEU A 543 -24.23 -9.39 3.65
N GLU A 544 -24.01 -8.48 2.70
CA GLU A 544 -23.98 -8.79 1.26
C GLU A 544 -22.53 -8.87 0.78
N VAL A 545 -22.18 -9.89 0.02
CA VAL A 545 -20.88 -9.94 -0.67
C VAL A 545 -20.94 -9.01 -1.86
N ALA A 546 -20.17 -7.93 -1.81
CA ALA A 546 -20.12 -6.90 -2.83
C ALA A 546 -18.69 -6.74 -3.37
N GLN A 547 -18.57 -6.18 -4.57
CA GLN A 547 -17.29 -5.78 -5.14
C GLN A 547 -16.94 -4.36 -4.67
N VAL A 548 -15.67 -4.10 -4.37
CA VAL A 548 -15.18 -2.75 -4.09
C VAL A 548 -15.36 -1.90 -5.36
N PRO A 549 -15.92 -0.67 -5.28
CA PRO A 549 -16.16 0.14 -6.48
C PRO A 549 -14.87 0.52 -7.22
N GLY A 550 -14.93 0.53 -8.56
CA GLY A 550 -13.95 1.19 -9.43
C GLY A 550 -12.64 0.44 -9.70
N ASP A 551 -12.63 -0.89 -9.60
CA ASP A 551 -11.44 -1.75 -9.82
C ASP A 551 -10.25 -1.34 -8.96
N ILE A 552 -10.53 -0.88 -7.75
CA ILE A 552 -9.52 -0.53 -6.75
C ILE A 552 -9.08 -1.83 -6.05
N GLU A 553 -8.35 -2.66 -6.79
CA GLU A 553 -7.92 -3.98 -6.32
C GLU A 553 -6.64 -3.90 -5.47
N ASP A 554 -5.76 -2.93 -5.77
CA ASP A 554 -4.44 -2.77 -5.15
C ASP A 554 -4.37 -1.58 -4.18
N LEU A 555 -5.45 -1.32 -3.43
CA LEU A 555 -5.32 -0.45 -2.25
C LEU A 555 -4.49 -1.18 -1.20
N ASN A 556 -3.24 -0.75 -1.02
CA ASN A 556 -2.43 -1.22 0.09
C ASN A 556 -2.80 -0.43 1.35
N PHE A 557 -3.15 -1.13 2.42
CA PHE A 557 -3.37 -0.54 3.73
C PHE A 557 -2.25 -0.98 4.65
N ASP A 558 -1.62 -0.03 5.32
CA ASP A 558 -0.53 -0.32 6.27
C ASP A 558 -1.00 -1.23 7.42
N THR A 559 -2.29 -1.21 7.75
CA THR A 559 -2.90 -2.06 8.79
C THR A 559 -4.28 -2.57 8.39
N THR A 560 -4.68 -3.71 8.97
CA THR A 560 -6.06 -4.24 8.89
C THR A 560 -7.09 -3.21 9.37
N ALA A 561 -6.79 -2.46 10.43
CA ALA A 561 -7.71 -1.44 10.95
C ALA A 561 -8.03 -0.35 9.93
N MET A 562 -7.03 0.12 9.18
CA MET A 562 -7.22 1.14 8.13
C MET A 562 -8.03 0.61 6.96
N ARG A 563 -7.78 -0.65 6.56
CA ARG A 563 -8.59 -1.34 5.55
C ARG A 563 -10.04 -1.42 6.00
N ASP A 564 -10.28 -1.85 7.23
CA ASP A 564 -11.62 -2.01 7.77
C ASP A 564 -12.35 -0.67 7.88
N GLN A 565 -11.66 0.40 8.26
CA GLN A 565 -12.19 1.77 8.21
C GLN A 565 -12.58 2.21 6.80
N PHE A 566 -11.78 1.88 5.78
CA PHE A 566 -12.12 2.17 4.39
C PHE A 566 -13.31 1.36 3.90
N LEU A 567 -13.36 0.06 4.20
CA LEU A 567 -14.50 -0.80 3.84
C LEU A 567 -15.79 -0.32 4.53
N THR A 568 -15.67 0.14 5.78
CA THR A 568 -16.75 0.76 6.55
C THR A 568 -17.21 2.07 5.89
N LEU A 569 -16.29 2.89 5.38
CA LEU A 569 -16.61 4.12 4.65
C LEU A 569 -17.38 3.82 3.36
N ILE A 570 -16.90 2.90 2.52
CA ILE A 570 -17.57 2.59 1.25
C ILE A 570 -18.92 1.89 1.46
N ALA A 571 -19.11 1.19 2.58
CA ALA A 571 -20.38 0.61 3.00
C ALA A 571 -21.37 1.63 3.58
N ASN A 572 -20.99 2.92 3.67
CA ASN A 572 -21.78 3.98 4.29
C ASN A 572 -22.05 3.72 5.80
N LYS A 573 -21.02 3.24 6.50
CA LYS A 573 -21.06 2.91 7.94
C LYS A 573 -20.07 3.72 8.78
N ALA A 574 -19.18 4.50 8.16
CA ALA A 574 -18.22 5.30 8.89
C ALA A 574 -18.89 6.51 9.56
N SER A 575 -18.37 6.91 10.72
CA SER A 575 -18.84 8.06 11.49
C SER A 575 -18.31 9.41 10.97
N GLY A 576 -17.39 9.40 10.01
CA GLY A 576 -16.82 10.58 9.37
C GLY A 576 -15.69 10.26 8.38
N PRO A 577 -14.94 11.29 7.93
CA PRO A 577 -13.79 11.12 7.07
C PRO A 577 -12.68 10.31 7.73
N ILE A 578 -11.96 9.53 6.93
CA ILE A 578 -10.83 8.71 7.36
C ILE A 578 -9.56 9.18 6.64
N SER A 579 -8.40 8.78 7.14
CA SER A 579 -7.12 8.99 6.46
C SER A 579 -6.32 7.71 6.48
N THR A 580 -5.74 7.36 5.34
CA THR A 580 -4.94 6.16 5.17
C THR A 580 -3.66 6.48 4.42
N SER A 581 -2.62 5.69 4.61
CA SER A 581 -1.39 5.71 3.83
C SER A 581 -1.27 4.39 3.08
N GLY A 582 -0.73 4.46 1.86
CA GLY A 582 -0.55 3.29 1.02
C GLY A 582 -0.35 3.64 -0.45
N SER A 583 -0.57 2.64 -1.30
CA SER A 583 -0.66 2.80 -2.75
C SER A 583 -2.10 2.57 -3.21
N LEU A 584 -2.55 3.34 -4.19
CA LEU A 584 -3.80 3.19 -4.91
C LEU A 584 -3.48 3.04 -6.39
N SER A 585 -3.67 1.84 -6.94
CA SER A 585 -3.61 1.61 -8.39
C SER A 585 -4.99 1.85 -9.01
N ILE A 586 -5.03 2.53 -10.14
CA ILE A 586 -6.25 2.74 -10.92
C ILE A 586 -6.08 2.00 -12.26
N GLY A 587 -6.44 0.71 -12.27
CA GLY A 587 -6.10 -0.21 -13.35
C GLY A 587 -4.59 -0.15 -13.69
N ASP A 588 -4.25 -0.33 -14.96
CA ASP A 588 -2.86 -0.22 -15.44
C ASP A 588 -2.41 1.23 -15.70
N PHE A 589 -3.25 2.23 -15.42
CA PHE A 589 -3.02 3.60 -15.85
C PHE A 589 -2.08 4.38 -14.92
N VAL A 590 -2.36 4.39 -13.61
CA VAL A 590 -1.58 5.18 -12.64
C VAL A 590 -1.55 4.54 -11.26
N ASN A 591 -0.36 4.51 -10.66
CA ASN A 591 -0.14 4.12 -9.27
C ASN A 591 0.08 5.37 -8.42
N ILE A 592 -0.78 5.58 -7.41
CA ILE A 592 -0.75 6.74 -6.53
C ILE A 592 -0.23 6.32 -5.15
N GLY A 593 0.87 6.90 -4.67
CA GLY A 593 1.45 6.57 -3.36
C GLY A 593 1.39 7.73 -2.36
N GLY A 594 1.12 7.43 -1.08
CA GLY A 594 1.23 8.35 0.05
C GLY A 594 -0.04 8.41 0.92
N SER A 595 -0.17 9.47 1.72
CA SER A 595 -1.32 9.65 2.62
C SER A 595 -2.51 10.28 1.90
N ILE A 596 -3.64 9.57 1.88
CA ILE A 596 -4.89 9.95 1.23
C ILE A 596 -6.00 9.98 2.28
N GLY A 597 -6.67 11.12 2.40
CA GLY A 597 -7.92 11.26 3.13
C GLY A 597 -9.09 10.82 2.27
N PHE A 598 -10.04 10.08 2.85
CA PHE A 598 -11.28 9.67 2.21
C PHE A 598 -12.49 10.15 2.99
N ASP A 599 -13.54 10.53 2.28
CA ASP A 599 -14.84 10.89 2.84
C ASP A 599 -15.95 10.35 1.93
N ARG A 600 -17.13 10.12 2.50
CA ARG A 600 -18.31 9.75 1.72
C ARG A 600 -19.34 10.85 1.80
N VAL A 601 -19.76 11.34 0.64
CA VAL A 601 -20.92 12.25 0.52
C VAL A 601 -21.93 11.64 -0.41
N GLU A 602 -23.13 11.42 0.11
CA GLU A 602 -24.22 10.75 -0.60
C GLU A 602 -23.76 9.38 -1.16
N SER A 603 -23.81 9.20 -2.48
CA SER A 603 -23.38 7.97 -3.17
C SER A 603 -21.93 8.04 -3.68
N GLN A 604 -21.14 9.00 -3.22
CA GLN A 604 -19.81 9.28 -3.75
C GLN A 604 -18.75 9.15 -2.67
N VAL A 605 -17.71 8.40 -2.96
CA VAL A 605 -16.46 8.39 -2.20
C VAL A 605 -15.55 9.45 -2.81
N ARG A 606 -15.03 10.35 -1.97
CA ARG A 606 -14.13 11.42 -2.36
C ARG A 606 -12.79 11.21 -1.70
N ALA A 607 -11.70 11.54 -2.39
CA ALA A 607 -10.37 11.43 -1.85
C ALA A 607 -9.52 12.68 -2.14
N THR A 608 -8.68 13.06 -1.18
CA THR A 608 -7.65 14.09 -1.38
C THR A 608 -6.41 13.80 -0.54
N GLY A 609 -5.25 14.24 -1.02
CA GLY A 609 -3.97 14.03 -0.36
C GLY A 609 -2.90 14.98 -0.88
N GLN A 610 -1.78 15.07 -0.16
CA GLN A 610 -0.60 15.87 -0.52
C GLN A 610 0.68 15.06 -0.36
N GLY A 611 1.74 15.45 -1.06
CA GLY A 611 3.00 14.71 -1.02
C GLY A 611 2.96 13.41 -1.82
N LEU A 612 1.98 13.25 -2.70
CA LEU A 612 1.71 11.99 -3.39
C LEU A 612 2.65 11.79 -4.59
N SER A 613 2.97 10.54 -4.89
CA SER A 613 3.50 10.16 -6.21
C SER A 613 2.37 9.67 -7.10
N ALA A 614 2.49 9.87 -8.42
CA ALA A 614 1.61 9.26 -9.41
C ALA A 614 2.46 8.84 -10.62
N GLU A 615 2.62 7.53 -10.82
CA GLU A 615 3.53 6.99 -11.83
C GLU A 615 2.76 6.26 -12.93
N VAL A 616 3.11 6.54 -14.18
CA VAL A 616 2.79 5.71 -15.35
C VAL A 616 4.03 4.87 -15.64
N VAL A 617 3.89 3.55 -15.59
CA VAL A 617 4.99 2.59 -15.69
C VAL A 617 4.97 1.90 -17.05
N ALA A 618 6.17 1.74 -17.62
CA ALA A 618 6.41 1.27 -18.97
C ALA A 618 7.67 0.38 -18.97
N GLY A 619 7.55 -0.87 -18.52
CA GLY A 619 8.72 -1.72 -18.26
C GLY A 619 9.63 -1.09 -17.20
N SER A 620 10.90 -0.85 -17.53
CA SER A 620 11.84 -0.14 -16.64
C SER A 620 11.69 1.39 -16.63
N PHE A 621 10.78 1.94 -17.44
CA PHE A 621 10.59 3.40 -17.53
C PHE A 621 9.45 3.83 -16.63
N LYS A 622 9.65 4.96 -15.94
CA LYS A 622 8.61 5.61 -15.16
C LYS A 622 8.55 7.08 -15.50
N ILE A 623 7.35 7.58 -15.74
CA ILE A 623 7.06 9.01 -15.85
C ILE A 623 5.93 9.34 -14.91
N GLY A 624 6.02 10.46 -14.21
CA GLY A 624 5.00 10.74 -13.23
C GLY A 624 5.12 12.07 -12.52
N VAL A 625 4.39 12.11 -11.42
CA VAL A 625 4.32 13.20 -10.48
C VAL A 625 5.00 12.76 -9.18
N SER A 626 5.74 13.65 -8.54
CA SER A 626 6.23 13.50 -7.17
C SER A 626 5.84 14.72 -6.32
N GLY A 627 5.53 14.48 -5.03
CA GLY A 627 5.13 15.52 -4.09
C GLY A 627 3.81 16.20 -4.45
N GLY A 628 2.94 15.54 -5.21
CA GLY A 628 1.73 16.09 -5.80
C GLY A 628 0.52 16.15 -4.87
N THR A 629 -0.53 16.80 -5.35
CA THR A 629 -1.86 16.84 -4.73
C THR A 629 -2.85 16.00 -5.54
N LEU A 630 -3.79 15.36 -4.85
CA LEU A 630 -4.85 14.52 -5.43
C LEU A 630 -6.22 15.13 -5.15
N ALA A 631 -7.07 15.18 -6.18
CA ALA A 631 -8.52 15.24 -6.05
C ALA A 631 -9.12 14.04 -6.78
N MET A 632 -9.96 13.26 -6.10
CA MET A 632 -10.60 12.10 -6.70
C MET A 632 -12.05 11.94 -6.22
N VAL A 633 -12.87 11.45 -7.15
CA VAL A 633 -14.24 11.04 -6.97
C VAL A 633 -14.37 9.60 -7.45
N LEU A 634 -15.12 8.78 -6.71
CA LEU A 634 -15.52 7.42 -7.06
C LEU A 634 -17.02 7.27 -6.77
N ASN A 635 -17.79 6.93 -7.79
CA ASN A 635 -19.23 6.73 -7.70
C ASN A 635 -19.56 5.25 -7.43
N GLU A 636 -20.75 4.99 -6.89
CA GLU A 636 -21.26 3.63 -6.66
C GLU A 636 -21.34 2.76 -7.92
N ASP A 637 -21.49 3.37 -9.10
CA ASP A 637 -21.49 2.64 -10.39
C ASP A 637 -20.09 2.25 -10.88
N GLY A 638 -19.05 2.58 -10.10
CA GLY A 638 -17.64 2.30 -10.41
C GLY A 638 -16.97 3.38 -11.27
N THR A 639 -17.72 4.38 -11.76
CA THR A 639 -17.12 5.50 -12.47
C THR A 639 -16.35 6.42 -11.52
N LYS A 640 -15.26 6.99 -12.01
CA LYS A 640 -14.26 7.73 -11.25
C LYS A 640 -13.73 8.92 -12.03
N ALA A 641 -13.38 9.96 -11.29
CA ALA A 641 -12.71 11.13 -11.79
C ALA A 641 -11.51 11.46 -10.89
N LEU A 642 -10.40 11.86 -11.50
CA LEU A 642 -9.10 12.00 -10.88
C LEU A 642 -8.39 13.22 -11.46
N ASP A 643 -7.75 13.98 -10.60
CA ASP A 643 -6.84 15.07 -10.95
C ASP A 643 -5.64 15.05 -10.00
N VAL A 644 -4.47 14.70 -10.54
CA VAL A 644 -3.20 14.70 -9.81
C VAL A 644 -2.27 15.73 -10.44
N SER A 645 -1.67 16.59 -9.62
CA SER A 645 -0.68 17.56 -10.09
C SER A 645 0.50 17.68 -9.14
N GLY A 646 1.69 17.93 -9.66
CA GLY A 646 2.89 18.08 -8.84
C GLY A 646 4.17 18.21 -9.67
N THR A 647 5.30 17.84 -9.06
CA THR A 647 6.62 17.98 -9.70
C THR A 647 6.89 16.81 -10.64
N PHE A 648 7.64 17.06 -11.71
CA PHE A 648 7.98 16.04 -12.69
C PHE A 648 8.91 14.99 -12.10
N TYR A 649 8.51 13.73 -12.21
CA TYR A 649 9.31 12.55 -11.92
C TYR A 649 9.58 11.79 -13.22
N PHE A 650 10.83 11.36 -13.40
CA PHE A 650 11.20 10.46 -14.49
C PHE A 650 12.35 9.55 -14.06
N GLU A 651 12.22 8.27 -14.40
CA GLU A 651 13.23 7.25 -14.19
C GLU A 651 13.42 6.41 -15.46
N GLY A 652 14.67 6.23 -15.89
CA GLY A 652 15.05 5.32 -16.98
C GLY A 652 16.02 5.91 -18.03
N CYS A 653 16.36 5.10 -19.03
CA CYS A 653 17.15 5.46 -20.23
C CYS A 653 18.59 5.97 -20.02
N GLY A 654 19.11 6.04 -18.79
CA GLY A 654 20.43 6.64 -18.53
C GLY A 654 20.50 8.11 -18.97
N LEU A 655 19.37 8.81 -18.97
CA LEU A 655 19.29 10.22 -19.36
C LEU A 655 20.17 11.09 -18.47
N ALA A 656 20.84 12.07 -19.06
CA ALA A 656 21.73 12.97 -18.33
C ALA A 656 20.94 13.93 -17.43
N SER A 657 19.77 14.40 -17.88
CA SER A 657 18.78 15.13 -17.08
C SER A 657 17.41 15.19 -17.77
N ALA A 658 16.34 15.07 -16.99
CA ALA A 658 14.98 15.39 -17.41
C ALA A 658 14.30 16.18 -16.29
N SER A 659 13.62 17.28 -16.63
CA SER A 659 12.89 18.12 -15.68
C SER A 659 11.66 18.73 -16.33
N ALA A 660 10.67 19.11 -15.55
CA ALA A 660 9.59 19.97 -16.03
C ALA A 660 9.10 20.89 -14.90
N SER A 661 8.34 21.93 -15.25
CA SER A 661 7.77 22.87 -14.27
C SER A 661 6.61 22.25 -13.50
N SER A 662 5.77 21.46 -14.17
CA SER A 662 4.68 20.73 -13.55
C SER A 662 4.24 19.55 -14.42
N VAL A 663 3.76 18.50 -13.78
CA VAL A 663 3.04 17.39 -14.42
C VAL A 663 1.63 17.33 -13.89
N ARG A 664 0.70 16.99 -14.76
CA ARG A 664 -0.68 16.72 -14.40
C ARG A 664 -1.14 15.41 -15.02
N VAL A 665 -1.79 14.57 -14.21
CA VAL A 665 -2.46 13.34 -14.63
C VAL A 665 -3.95 13.51 -14.34
N GLN A 666 -4.79 13.27 -15.33
CA GLN A 666 -6.24 13.35 -15.18
C GLN A 666 -6.89 12.09 -15.76
N LEU A 667 -7.96 11.64 -15.12
CA LEU A 667 -8.82 10.59 -15.62
C LEU A 667 -10.26 10.96 -15.28
N ASN A 668 -11.22 10.72 -16.18
CA ASN A 668 -12.64 10.87 -15.86
C ASN A 668 -13.48 10.04 -16.82
N ASP A 669 -14.07 8.96 -16.29
CA ASP A 669 -15.05 8.12 -16.98
C ASP A 669 -16.48 8.35 -16.44
N THR A 670 -16.68 9.37 -15.60
CA THR A 670 -17.99 9.74 -15.06
C THR A 670 -18.85 10.45 -16.11
N SER A 671 -20.15 10.60 -15.81
CA SER A 671 -21.05 11.41 -16.64
C SER A 671 -20.86 12.93 -16.52
N VAL A 672 -20.05 13.39 -15.56
CA VAL A 672 -19.86 14.82 -15.21
C VAL A 672 -18.57 15.36 -15.83
N ASP A 673 -18.65 16.54 -16.45
CA ASP A 673 -17.49 17.27 -16.96
C ASP A 673 -16.96 18.26 -15.91
N TYR A 674 -15.99 17.84 -15.10
CA TYR A 674 -15.40 18.66 -14.04
C TYR A 674 -14.52 19.80 -14.58
N SER A 675 -14.16 19.80 -15.87
CA SER A 675 -13.47 20.95 -16.49
C SER A 675 -14.37 22.18 -16.62
N THR A 676 -15.69 21.96 -16.65
CA THR A 676 -16.71 23.02 -16.71
C THR A 676 -17.47 23.21 -15.39
N ALA A 677 -17.55 22.15 -14.58
CA ALA A 677 -18.19 22.12 -13.27
C ALA A 677 -17.20 21.63 -12.21
N SER A 678 -16.12 22.38 -12.00
CA SER A 678 -15.05 21.98 -11.08
C SER A 678 -15.54 21.78 -9.66
N GLU A 679 -14.99 20.78 -8.98
CA GLU A 679 -15.32 20.43 -7.60
C GLU A 679 -14.07 20.57 -6.73
N THR A 680 -14.17 21.32 -5.63
CA THR A 680 -13.12 21.39 -4.62
C THR A 680 -13.41 20.36 -3.54
N ILE A 681 -12.52 19.38 -3.37
CA ILE A 681 -12.60 18.38 -2.32
C ILE A 681 -11.79 18.88 -1.12
N ILE A 682 -12.38 18.78 0.07
CA ILE A 682 -11.74 19.15 1.33
C ILE A 682 -11.93 18.02 2.34
N ILE A 683 -10.84 17.42 2.81
CA ILE A 683 -10.84 16.35 3.83
C ILE A 683 -9.72 16.66 4.82
N ASN A 684 -10.04 16.76 6.11
CA ASN A 684 -9.06 17.01 7.19
C ASN A 684 -8.08 18.16 6.88
N ASP A 685 -8.60 19.30 6.45
CA ASP A 685 -7.85 20.52 6.05
C ASP A 685 -6.98 20.41 4.78
N VAL A 686 -6.91 19.23 4.14
CA VAL A 686 -6.33 19.04 2.83
C VAL A 686 -7.35 19.40 1.75
N SER A 687 -6.94 20.18 0.75
CA SER A 687 -7.82 20.60 -0.34
C SER A 687 -7.15 20.47 -1.71
N ALA A 688 -7.92 20.00 -2.69
CA ALA A 688 -7.54 19.95 -4.09
C ALA A 688 -8.76 20.12 -5.01
N ASP A 689 -8.54 20.62 -6.23
CA ASP A 689 -9.58 20.85 -7.23
C ASP A 689 -9.61 19.72 -8.25
N LEU A 690 -10.78 19.10 -8.43
CA LEU A 690 -11.08 18.17 -9.51
C LEU A 690 -11.54 18.97 -10.73
N THR A 691 -10.77 18.90 -11.83
CA THR A 691 -11.06 19.67 -13.06
C THR A 691 -10.94 18.83 -14.34
N SER A 692 -10.97 17.51 -14.21
CA SER A 692 -10.86 16.56 -15.32
C SER A 692 -12.06 16.67 -16.28
N ALA A 693 -11.79 16.90 -17.57
CA ALA A 693 -12.82 16.88 -18.61
C ALA A 693 -13.48 15.50 -18.72
N LYS A 694 -14.68 15.40 -19.29
CA LYS A 694 -15.36 14.11 -19.42
C LYS A 694 -14.68 13.20 -20.47
N ASP A 695 -14.67 11.89 -20.24
CA ASP A 695 -14.22 10.84 -21.17
C ASP A 695 -12.72 10.99 -21.53
N VAL A 696 -11.90 11.37 -20.54
CA VAL A 696 -10.44 11.60 -20.73
C VAL A 696 -9.58 10.69 -19.87
N GLN A 697 -8.43 10.31 -20.43
CA GLN A 697 -7.25 9.85 -19.71
C GLN A 697 -6.06 10.66 -20.26
N TYR A 698 -5.48 11.54 -19.46
CA TYR A 698 -4.64 12.62 -19.95
C TYR A 698 -3.43 12.83 -19.06
N VAL A 699 -2.25 12.94 -19.68
CA VAL A 699 -1.01 13.35 -19.03
C VAL A 699 -0.48 14.61 -19.71
N SER A 700 -0.14 15.63 -18.93
CA SER A 700 0.49 16.85 -19.45
C SER A 700 1.72 17.25 -18.68
N VAL A 701 2.72 17.70 -19.44
CA VAL A 701 4.01 18.15 -18.94
C VAL A 701 4.24 19.57 -19.43
N THR A 702 4.35 20.50 -18.49
CA THR A 702 4.59 21.93 -18.80
C THR A 702 6.05 22.28 -18.53
N GLY A 703 6.69 22.94 -19.48
CA GLY A 703 8.08 23.40 -19.37
C GLY A 703 9.09 22.25 -19.23
N MET A 704 8.90 21.17 -19.98
CA MET A 704 9.84 20.05 -20.05
C MET A 704 11.20 20.55 -20.56
N ASN A 705 12.29 20.06 -19.96
CA ASN A 705 13.64 20.11 -20.48
C ASN A 705 14.21 18.69 -20.41
N LEU A 706 14.67 18.17 -21.54
CA LEU A 706 15.18 16.82 -21.66
C LEU A 706 16.53 16.84 -22.38
N GLU A 707 17.51 16.15 -21.81
CA GLU A 707 18.81 15.87 -22.41
C GLU A 707 19.04 14.36 -22.52
N VAL A 708 19.38 13.91 -23.73
CA VAL A 708 19.73 12.52 -24.04
C VAL A 708 21.20 12.47 -24.47
N ASN A 709 22.04 11.90 -23.60
CA ASN A 709 23.46 11.58 -23.85
C ASN A 709 24.29 12.75 -24.40
N GLY A 710 23.98 13.99 -24.00
CA GLY A 710 24.64 15.20 -24.49
C GLY A 710 24.49 15.47 -26.00
N PHE A 711 23.66 14.69 -26.71
CA PHE A 711 23.48 14.78 -28.16
C PHE A 711 22.13 15.40 -28.53
N PHE A 712 21.06 14.96 -27.88
CA PHE A 712 19.71 15.46 -28.14
C PHE A 712 19.19 16.26 -26.95
N TYR A 713 18.66 17.45 -27.23
CA TYR A 713 18.11 18.38 -26.26
C TYR A 713 16.75 18.81 -26.76
N THR A 714 15.76 18.84 -25.88
CA THR A 714 14.45 19.39 -26.20
C THR A 714 13.88 20.13 -25.01
N SER A 715 13.19 21.23 -25.27
CA SER A 715 12.48 22.01 -24.26
C SER A 715 11.14 22.49 -24.79
N GLY A 716 10.08 22.43 -23.98
CA GLY A 716 8.75 22.91 -24.37
C GLY A 716 7.63 22.26 -23.56
N ASN A 717 6.40 22.41 -24.02
CA ASN A 717 5.23 21.77 -23.41
C ASN A 717 4.81 20.54 -24.22
N PHE A 718 4.38 19.49 -23.53
CA PHE A 718 3.96 18.23 -24.13
C PHE A 718 2.71 17.70 -23.46
N THR A 719 1.86 17.05 -24.24
CA THR A 719 0.61 16.43 -23.79
C THR A 719 0.41 15.11 -24.51
N VAL A 720 -0.17 14.15 -23.78
CA VAL A 720 -0.68 12.90 -24.33
C VAL A 720 -2.09 12.70 -23.77
N GLU A 721 -3.05 12.49 -24.65
CA GLU A 721 -4.45 12.32 -24.28
C GLU A 721 -5.02 11.08 -24.97
N LYS A 722 -5.66 10.20 -24.20
CA LYS A 722 -6.61 9.21 -24.70
C LYS A 722 -8.03 9.70 -24.42
N SER A 723 -8.91 9.64 -25.42
CA SER A 723 -10.32 10.00 -25.29
C SER A 723 -11.22 9.22 -26.27
N ALA A 724 -12.53 9.24 -26.05
CA ALA A 724 -13.51 8.60 -26.95
C ALA A 724 -14.53 9.63 -27.46
N ARG A 725 -14.95 9.51 -28.73
CA ARG A 725 -15.99 10.37 -29.32
C ARG A 725 -16.53 9.80 -30.63
N THR A 726 -17.65 10.35 -31.08
CA THR A 726 -18.12 10.17 -32.46
C THR A 726 -17.43 11.17 -33.42
N VAL A 727 -16.93 10.69 -34.55
CA VAL A 727 -16.36 11.51 -35.65
C VAL A 727 -17.19 11.39 -36.93
N THR A 728 -17.14 12.42 -37.78
CA THR A 728 -17.73 12.40 -39.13
C THR A 728 -16.65 12.04 -40.14
N LEU A 729 -16.95 11.11 -41.06
CA LEU A 729 -16.06 10.66 -42.11
C LEU A 729 -16.31 11.42 -43.42
N SER A 730 -15.35 11.37 -44.34
CA SER A 730 -15.39 12.08 -45.63
C SER A 730 -16.56 11.69 -46.56
N ASP A 731 -17.24 10.58 -46.27
CA ASP A 731 -18.45 10.15 -46.98
C ASP A 731 -19.77 10.61 -46.30
N GLY A 732 -19.65 11.35 -45.20
CA GLY A 732 -20.77 11.86 -44.40
C GLY A 732 -21.33 10.86 -43.39
N THR A 733 -20.79 9.64 -43.31
CA THR A 733 -21.11 8.69 -42.22
C THR A 733 -20.38 9.08 -40.93
N THR A 734 -20.76 8.44 -39.83
CA THR A 734 -20.18 8.66 -38.51
C THR A 734 -19.62 7.36 -37.94
N ALA A 735 -18.57 7.47 -37.13
CA ALA A 735 -17.98 6.34 -36.41
C ALA A 735 -17.69 6.75 -34.96
N ASP A 736 -18.02 5.86 -34.02
CA ASP A 736 -17.57 5.97 -32.62
C ASP A 736 -16.13 5.45 -32.55
N VAL A 737 -15.24 6.27 -32.00
CA VAL A 737 -13.80 6.08 -32.07
C VAL A 737 -13.12 6.36 -30.74
N GLU A 738 -12.03 5.66 -30.50
CA GLU A 738 -11.01 6.04 -29.52
C GLU A 738 -9.90 6.85 -30.23
N LEU A 739 -9.36 7.84 -29.53
CA LEU A 739 -8.27 8.70 -29.98
C LEU A 739 -7.09 8.59 -29.02
N LEU A 740 -5.90 8.56 -29.58
CA LEU A 740 -4.65 8.90 -28.90
C LEU A 740 -4.11 10.17 -29.57
N THR A 741 -4.08 11.27 -28.82
CA THR A 741 -3.54 12.54 -29.31
C THR A 741 -2.25 12.91 -28.59
N ILE A 742 -1.33 13.53 -29.34
CA ILE A 742 -0.07 14.05 -28.83
C ILE A 742 0.02 15.50 -29.27
N GLY A 743 0.16 16.39 -28.30
CA GLY A 743 0.32 17.82 -28.53
C GLY A 743 1.65 18.33 -28.00
N ALA A 744 2.23 19.30 -28.69
CA ALA A 744 3.40 20.01 -28.22
C ALA A 744 3.35 21.48 -28.64
N SER A 745 3.79 22.37 -27.77
CA SER A 745 3.87 23.80 -28.06
C SER A 745 5.16 24.42 -27.58
N ASN A 746 5.61 25.44 -28.32
CA ASN A 746 6.84 26.17 -28.02
C ASN A 746 8.04 25.22 -27.84
N VAL A 747 8.13 24.18 -28.66
CA VAL A 747 9.22 23.21 -28.58
C VAL A 747 10.44 23.73 -29.32
N ASP A 748 11.55 23.84 -28.60
CA ASP A 748 12.88 24.02 -29.17
C ASP A 748 13.63 22.70 -29.03
N ALA A 749 14.31 22.27 -30.09
CA ALA A 749 15.07 21.02 -30.08
C ALA A 749 16.44 21.20 -30.73
N PHE A 750 17.44 20.48 -30.24
CA PHE A 750 18.78 20.45 -30.80
C PHE A 750 19.29 19.00 -30.86
N ALA A 751 19.83 18.60 -32.01
CA ALA A 751 20.50 17.32 -32.20
C ALA A 751 21.91 17.57 -32.73
N GLY A 752 22.93 17.31 -31.92
CA GLY A 752 24.32 17.59 -32.26
C GLY A 752 25.29 17.47 -31.11
N VAL A 753 26.56 17.80 -31.35
CA VAL A 753 27.61 17.76 -30.33
C VAL A 753 27.81 19.12 -29.69
N ASN A 754 28.29 19.12 -28.43
CA ASN A 754 28.49 20.31 -27.61
C ASN A 754 27.22 21.18 -27.48
N GLY A 755 26.07 20.52 -27.38
CA GLY A 755 24.78 21.21 -27.20
C GLY A 755 24.62 21.86 -25.82
N PRO A 756 23.44 22.42 -25.52
CA PRO A 756 22.33 22.68 -26.45
C PRO A 756 22.70 23.74 -27.52
N ALA A 757 21.78 24.10 -28.42
CA ALA A 757 22.02 25.03 -29.54
C ALA A 757 22.58 26.40 -29.12
N SER A 758 22.31 26.84 -27.89
CA SER A 758 22.80 28.10 -27.32
C SER A 758 24.28 28.05 -26.87
N SER A 759 24.90 26.87 -26.85
CA SER A 759 26.30 26.68 -26.48
C SER A 759 27.24 27.22 -27.57
N GLY A 760 28.27 27.98 -27.16
CA GLY A 760 29.22 28.66 -28.07
C GLY A 760 30.11 27.75 -28.95
N GLY A 761 29.90 26.43 -28.92
CA GLY A 761 30.56 25.43 -29.75
C GLY A 761 29.63 24.34 -30.27
N ALA A 762 28.32 24.56 -30.20
CA ALA A 762 27.32 23.59 -30.66
C ALA A 762 27.41 23.40 -32.17
N ILE A 763 27.42 22.13 -32.61
CA ILE A 763 27.39 21.76 -34.03
C ILE A 763 26.27 20.74 -34.21
N GLY A 764 25.24 21.07 -34.98
CA GLY A 764 24.08 20.21 -35.12
C GLY A 764 22.89 20.86 -35.82
N LEU A 765 21.74 20.20 -35.72
CA LEU A 765 20.45 20.68 -36.21
C LEU A 765 19.66 21.28 -35.05
N SER A 766 19.18 22.51 -35.22
CA SER A 766 18.33 23.22 -34.27
C SER A 766 16.95 23.43 -34.87
N LEU A 767 15.91 23.13 -34.09
CA LEU A 767 14.53 23.51 -34.33
C LEU A 767 14.12 24.53 -33.28
N THR A 768 13.35 25.54 -33.67
CA THR A 768 12.82 26.56 -32.76
C THR A 768 11.36 26.85 -33.02
N GLY A 769 10.58 26.99 -31.95
CA GLY A 769 9.15 27.32 -32.02
C GLY A 769 8.36 26.26 -32.81
N VAL A 770 8.52 25.00 -32.42
CA VAL A 770 7.72 23.88 -32.95
C VAL A 770 6.41 23.81 -32.17
N ASP A 771 5.31 23.91 -32.90
CA ASP A 771 3.97 23.56 -32.43
C ASP A 771 3.51 22.34 -33.26
N PHE A 772 3.01 21.32 -32.57
CA PHE A 772 2.72 20.01 -33.14
C PHE A 772 1.46 19.43 -32.53
N ALA A 773 0.60 18.86 -33.37
CA ALA A 773 -0.54 18.07 -32.94
C ALA A 773 -0.67 16.83 -33.84
N LEU A 774 -0.79 15.67 -33.20
CA LEU A 774 -1.04 14.38 -33.81
C LEU A 774 -2.30 13.77 -33.20
N ALA A 775 -3.17 13.22 -34.04
CA ALA A 775 -4.26 12.34 -33.64
C ALA A 775 -4.08 10.98 -34.33
N LEU A 776 -4.12 9.91 -33.54
CA LEU A 776 -4.27 8.53 -33.97
C LEU A 776 -5.67 8.08 -33.56
N ILE A 777 -6.44 7.53 -34.49
CA ILE A 777 -7.87 7.30 -34.31
C ILE A 777 -8.20 5.89 -34.79
N ALA A 778 -8.93 5.13 -33.98
CA ALA A 778 -9.42 3.80 -34.32
C ALA A 778 -10.88 3.63 -33.85
N PRO A 779 -11.68 2.74 -34.47
CA PRO A 779 -12.99 2.36 -33.96
C PRO A 779 -12.91 1.94 -32.49
N GLU A 780 -13.89 2.35 -31.70
CA GLU A 780 -14.03 1.90 -30.32
C GLU A 780 -14.16 0.37 -30.25
N ILE A 781 -13.40 -0.25 -29.36
CA ILE A 781 -13.36 -1.71 -29.22
C ILE A 781 -14.47 -2.16 -28.27
N ILE A 782 -15.45 -2.91 -28.79
CA ILE A 782 -16.52 -3.49 -27.98
C ILE A 782 -16.14 -4.91 -27.51
N ASP A 783 -15.56 -5.71 -28.40
CA ASP A 783 -15.05 -7.05 -28.12
C ASP A 783 -13.85 -7.35 -29.04
N PRO A 784 -12.62 -7.44 -28.49
CA PRO A 784 -11.43 -7.72 -29.28
C PRO A 784 -11.53 -9.00 -30.12
N ALA A 785 -12.23 -10.03 -29.62
CA ALA A 785 -12.31 -11.33 -30.30
C ALA A 785 -13.24 -11.31 -31.54
N THR A 786 -14.14 -10.33 -31.63
CA THR A 786 -15.13 -10.23 -32.71
C THR A 786 -15.02 -8.95 -33.54
N GLN A 787 -14.03 -8.10 -33.26
CA GLN A 787 -13.80 -6.83 -33.96
C GLN A 787 -13.53 -7.05 -35.47
N THR A 788 -14.47 -6.62 -36.32
CA THR A 788 -14.30 -6.66 -37.79
C THR A 788 -14.03 -5.29 -38.41
N ASP A 789 -14.20 -4.20 -37.66
CA ASP A 789 -13.81 -2.86 -38.06
C ASP A 789 -12.40 -2.55 -37.54
N LEU A 790 -11.42 -2.66 -38.42
CA LEU A 790 -10.00 -2.40 -38.18
C LEU A 790 -9.55 -1.15 -38.95
N ARG A 791 -10.47 -0.23 -39.25
CA ARG A 791 -10.10 1.06 -39.83
C ARG A 791 -9.20 1.83 -38.89
N THR A 792 -8.33 2.65 -39.45
CA THR A 792 -7.54 3.61 -38.70
C THR A 792 -7.57 4.94 -39.41
N TRP A 793 -7.45 6.02 -38.66
CA TRP A 793 -7.25 7.36 -39.19
C TRP A 793 -6.11 8.04 -38.45
N SER A 794 -5.36 8.88 -39.15
CA SER A 794 -4.29 9.67 -38.56
C SER A 794 -4.30 11.09 -39.12
N ALA A 795 -4.07 12.06 -38.25
CA ALA A 795 -4.04 13.46 -38.63
C ALA A 795 -2.89 14.18 -37.92
N VAL A 796 -2.12 14.99 -38.65
CA VAL A 796 -1.00 15.76 -38.12
C VAL A 796 -1.09 17.19 -38.60
N LYS A 797 -0.94 18.14 -37.69
CA LYS A 797 -0.67 19.54 -38.00
C LYS A 797 0.58 19.97 -37.25
N ALA A 798 1.55 20.53 -37.97
CA ALA A 798 2.77 21.04 -37.35
C ALA A 798 3.21 22.37 -37.98
N THR A 799 3.65 23.29 -37.14
CA THR A 799 4.33 24.52 -37.55
C THR A 799 5.69 24.59 -36.87
N VAL A 800 6.72 24.95 -37.63
CA VAL A 800 8.07 25.16 -37.12
C VAL A 800 8.48 26.57 -37.48
N GLY A 801 8.75 27.39 -36.45
CA GLY A 801 9.22 28.76 -36.62
C GLY A 801 10.53 28.81 -37.40
N GLY A 802 11.49 27.95 -37.03
CA GLY A 802 12.76 27.80 -37.72
C GLY A 802 13.41 26.43 -37.54
N ALA A 803 14.07 25.95 -38.57
CA ALA A 803 14.99 24.81 -38.54
C ALA A 803 16.32 25.27 -39.14
N SER A 804 17.45 25.00 -38.50
CA SER A 804 18.76 25.42 -39.03
C SER A 804 19.88 24.46 -38.66
N PHE A 805 20.89 24.37 -39.53
CA PHE A 805 22.18 23.82 -39.16
C PHE A 805 23.03 24.91 -38.48
N ILE A 806 23.60 24.61 -37.31
CA ILE A 806 24.47 25.52 -36.56
C ILE A 806 25.90 24.95 -36.43
N GLY A 807 26.87 25.84 -36.24
CA GLY A 807 28.25 25.45 -35.90
C GLY A 807 29.27 25.44 -37.04
N MET A 808 28.89 25.84 -38.27
CA MET A 808 29.81 25.98 -39.40
C MET A 808 29.71 27.38 -40.02
N GLU A 809 30.76 28.18 -39.88
CA GLU A 809 30.84 29.50 -40.53
C GLU A 809 30.85 29.35 -42.06
N GLY A 810 30.04 30.16 -42.74
CA GLY A 810 29.91 30.11 -44.20
C GLY A 810 29.05 28.97 -44.73
N PHE A 811 28.46 28.12 -43.88
CA PHE A 811 27.49 27.11 -44.32
C PHE A 811 26.15 27.35 -43.61
N THR A 812 25.12 27.64 -44.38
CA THR A 812 23.75 27.84 -43.89
C THR A 812 22.83 26.87 -44.59
N VAL A 813 22.07 26.12 -43.82
CA VAL A 813 20.86 25.44 -44.29
C VAL A 813 19.79 25.79 -43.27
N ALA A 814 18.80 26.55 -43.69
CA ALA A 814 17.73 27.00 -42.82
C ALA A 814 16.37 26.90 -43.52
N VAL A 815 15.36 26.56 -42.74
CA VAL A 815 13.96 26.61 -43.14
C VAL A 815 13.22 27.47 -42.12
N SER A 816 12.32 28.34 -42.58
CA SER A 816 11.43 29.13 -41.72
C SER A 816 9.99 29.03 -42.19
N ASN A 817 9.05 29.26 -41.27
CA ASN A 817 7.61 29.15 -41.51
C ASN A 817 7.24 27.78 -42.12
N PHE A 818 7.83 26.71 -41.58
CA PHE A 818 7.59 25.37 -42.11
C PHE A 818 6.27 24.84 -41.57
N TYR A 819 5.39 24.41 -42.46
CA TYR A 819 4.07 23.89 -42.14
C TYR A 819 3.91 22.49 -42.71
N VAL A 820 3.38 21.57 -41.92
CA VAL A 820 3.02 20.21 -42.32
C VAL A 820 1.56 19.94 -41.97
N ALA A 821 0.81 19.36 -42.91
CA ALA A 821 -0.54 18.87 -42.69
C ALA A 821 -0.72 17.48 -43.29
N ILE A 822 -1.26 16.55 -42.50
CA ILE A 822 -1.52 15.17 -42.88
C ILE A 822 -2.93 14.82 -42.40
N ASN A 823 -3.72 14.18 -43.26
CA ASN A 823 -4.98 13.53 -42.89
C ASN A 823 -5.10 12.24 -43.71
N GLN A 824 -5.06 11.09 -43.07
CA GLN A 824 -4.98 9.79 -43.73
C GLN A 824 -5.98 8.81 -43.14
N GLY A 825 -6.49 7.92 -44.00
CA GLY A 825 -7.29 6.76 -43.63
C GLY A 825 -6.57 5.49 -44.03
N GLY A 826 -6.65 4.47 -43.18
CA GLY A 826 -6.05 3.16 -43.38
C GLY A 826 -6.90 2.05 -42.77
N GLY A 827 -6.34 0.84 -42.77
CA GLY A 827 -7.01 -0.33 -42.21
C GLY A 827 -8.16 -0.86 -43.07
N THR A 828 -9.01 -1.70 -42.49
CA THR A 828 -10.11 -2.38 -43.20
C THR A 828 -11.36 -2.50 -42.35
N THR A 829 -12.54 -2.46 -42.97
CA THR A 829 -13.79 -2.89 -42.34
C THR A 829 -14.31 -4.13 -43.05
N ASN A 830 -14.54 -5.22 -42.32
CA ASN A 830 -14.99 -6.49 -42.92
C ASN A 830 -14.09 -6.95 -44.09
N GLY A 831 -12.78 -6.73 -43.99
CA GLY A 831 -11.79 -7.05 -45.03
C GLY A 831 -11.76 -6.10 -46.23
N VAL A 832 -12.58 -5.04 -46.26
CA VAL A 832 -12.57 -4.01 -47.30
C VAL A 832 -11.69 -2.85 -46.87
N ALA A 833 -10.76 -2.42 -47.73
CA ALA A 833 -9.85 -1.31 -47.45
C ALA A 833 -10.60 0.00 -47.18
N ASN A 834 -10.15 0.75 -46.19
CA ASN A 834 -10.69 2.06 -45.86
C ASN A 834 -10.43 3.06 -46.99
N ALA A 835 -11.48 3.73 -47.44
CA ALA A 835 -11.41 4.80 -48.44
C ALA A 835 -11.79 6.18 -47.86
N THR A 836 -11.99 6.27 -46.55
CA THR A 836 -12.47 7.47 -45.86
C THR A 836 -11.37 8.10 -45.01
N VAL A 837 -11.39 9.43 -44.90
CA VAL A 837 -10.66 10.20 -43.88
C VAL A 837 -11.64 10.82 -42.90
N VAL A 838 -11.17 11.28 -41.74
CA VAL A 838 -12.01 12.09 -40.84
C VAL A 838 -12.18 13.50 -41.43
N ASP A 839 -13.41 14.01 -41.42
CA ASP A 839 -13.72 15.38 -41.80
C ASP A 839 -13.74 16.28 -40.56
N PHE A 840 -12.67 17.06 -40.40
CA PHE A 840 -12.53 17.99 -39.29
C PHE A 840 -13.04 19.41 -39.63
N SER A 841 -13.47 19.67 -40.88
CA SER A 841 -13.84 21.03 -41.29
C SER A 841 -15.15 21.52 -40.67
N GLY A 842 -16.10 20.61 -40.39
CA GLY A 842 -17.37 20.93 -39.75
C GLY A 842 -17.33 20.95 -38.21
N SER A 843 -16.42 20.18 -37.63
CA SER A 843 -16.20 20.07 -36.18
C SER A 843 -14.70 19.84 -35.92
N PRO A 844 -13.89 20.90 -35.82
CA PRO A 844 -12.45 20.78 -35.57
C PRO A 844 -12.15 19.94 -34.32
N LEU A 845 -11.07 19.16 -34.37
CA LEU A 845 -10.54 18.46 -33.21
C LEU A 845 -9.47 19.35 -32.57
N THR A 846 -9.83 20.00 -31.47
CA THR A 846 -8.91 20.79 -30.64
C THR A 846 -8.05 19.85 -29.79
N ILE A 847 -6.73 19.91 -29.96
CA ILE A 847 -5.75 19.12 -29.20
C ILE A 847 -5.00 20.06 -28.26
N SER A 848 -5.04 19.79 -26.96
CA SER A 848 -4.22 20.51 -25.97
C SER A 848 -2.75 20.30 -26.28
N THR A 849 -1.93 21.34 -26.18
CA THR A 849 -0.47 21.28 -26.39
C THR A 849 0.31 21.69 -25.14
N GLY A 850 -0.37 21.73 -23.98
CA GLY A 850 0.21 22.03 -22.68
C GLY A 850 0.37 23.53 -22.41
N GLY A 851 0.49 23.90 -21.12
CA GLY A 851 0.61 25.30 -20.70
C GLY A 851 -0.60 26.19 -21.06
N GLY A 852 -1.79 25.59 -21.26
CA GLY A 852 -3.01 26.30 -21.67
C GLY A 852 -3.12 26.58 -23.17
N ASN A 853 -2.25 26.00 -24.01
CA ASN A 853 -2.28 26.14 -25.46
C ASN A 853 -3.02 24.97 -26.12
N SER A 854 -3.47 25.17 -27.37
CA SER A 854 -4.07 24.12 -28.19
C SER A 854 -3.85 24.35 -29.69
N ILE A 855 -4.03 23.29 -30.48
CA ILE A 855 -4.03 23.31 -31.95
C ILE A 855 -5.31 22.64 -32.44
N ASP A 856 -6.00 23.28 -33.38
CA ASP A 856 -7.15 22.67 -34.05
C ASP A 856 -6.71 21.88 -35.28
N LEU A 857 -7.11 20.62 -35.37
CA LEU A 857 -7.16 19.88 -36.63
C LEU A 857 -8.48 20.23 -37.32
N ASP A 858 -8.42 20.73 -38.56
CA ASP A 858 -9.53 21.35 -39.29
C ASP A 858 -9.57 20.94 -40.77
N PHE A 859 -8.91 19.82 -41.12
CA PHE A 859 -8.82 19.31 -42.48
C PHE A 859 -10.20 18.95 -43.06
N ALA A 860 -10.46 19.40 -44.28
CA ALA A 860 -11.70 19.08 -44.98
C ALA A 860 -11.67 17.64 -45.51
N GLY A 861 -12.70 16.85 -45.19
CA GLY A 861 -12.84 15.48 -45.70
C GLY A 861 -12.89 15.40 -47.24
N SER A 862 -13.31 16.48 -47.91
CA SER A 862 -13.29 16.58 -49.38
C SER A 862 -11.89 16.58 -50.00
N GLU A 863 -10.84 16.85 -49.22
CA GLU A 863 -9.45 16.73 -49.66
C GLU A 863 -8.93 15.29 -49.60
N GLY A 864 -9.73 14.34 -49.08
CA GLY A 864 -9.37 12.94 -48.98
C GLY A 864 -8.06 12.74 -48.22
N SER A 865 -7.26 11.77 -48.66
CA SER A 865 -5.91 11.54 -48.10
C SER A 865 -4.97 12.73 -48.38
N LEU A 866 -4.83 13.62 -47.40
CA LEU A 866 -4.02 14.83 -47.47
C LEU A 866 -2.58 14.57 -46.98
N LEU A 867 -1.59 15.01 -47.77
CA LEU A 867 -0.20 15.22 -47.37
C LEU A 867 0.25 16.59 -47.89
N GLN A 868 0.62 17.51 -47.03
CA GLN A 868 1.05 18.85 -47.40
C GLN A 868 2.28 19.27 -46.59
N ALA A 869 3.22 19.93 -47.27
CA ALA A 869 4.35 20.58 -46.63
C ALA A 869 4.67 21.88 -47.37
N ASN A 870 4.96 22.97 -46.66
CA ASN A 870 5.48 24.20 -47.27
C ASN A 870 6.40 24.95 -46.32
N GLY A 871 7.32 25.75 -46.85
CA GLY A 871 8.23 26.56 -46.05
C GLY A 871 9.13 27.45 -46.91
N THR A 872 9.85 28.35 -46.24
CA THR A 872 10.87 29.21 -46.85
C THR A 872 12.24 28.62 -46.56
N VAL A 873 13.03 28.37 -47.60
CA VAL A 873 14.36 27.76 -47.53
C VAL A 873 15.42 28.84 -47.78
N SER A 874 16.46 28.84 -46.96
CA SER A 874 17.71 29.56 -47.17
C SER A 874 18.88 28.58 -47.17
N LEU A 875 19.70 28.63 -48.20
CA LEU A 875 20.90 27.81 -48.36
C LEU A 875 22.06 28.73 -48.72
N ASP A 876 23.17 28.60 -48.01
CA ASP A 876 24.45 29.21 -48.36
C ASP A 876 25.55 28.15 -48.19
N VAL A 877 26.27 27.85 -49.27
CA VAL A 877 27.41 26.95 -49.28
C VAL A 877 28.66 27.75 -49.60
N PHE A 878 29.22 28.41 -48.58
CA PHE A 878 30.44 29.22 -48.60
C PHE A 878 30.42 30.33 -49.66
N GLY A 879 29.24 30.85 -49.98
CA GLY A 879 28.98 31.79 -51.06
C GLY A 879 29.11 31.21 -52.47
N PHE A 880 29.38 29.90 -52.61
CA PHE A 880 29.44 29.23 -53.91
C PHE A 880 28.06 28.97 -54.49
N VAL A 881 27.14 28.59 -53.62
CA VAL A 881 25.73 28.38 -53.93
C VAL A 881 24.93 29.10 -52.87
N THR A 882 24.09 30.03 -53.29
CA THR A 882 23.07 30.64 -52.42
C THR A 882 21.69 30.41 -53.01
N LEU A 883 20.70 30.21 -52.15
CA LEU A 883 19.30 30.08 -52.54
C LEU A 883 18.44 30.61 -51.40
N ASP A 884 17.58 31.57 -51.71
CA ASP A 884 16.50 32.03 -50.86
C ASP A 884 15.20 31.94 -51.64
N GLY A 885 14.22 31.22 -51.09
CA GLY A 885 12.95 31.02 -51.76
C GLY A 885 11.96 30.22 -50.92
N SER A 886 10.76 30.01 -51.46
CA SER A 886 9.74 29.16 -50.85
C SER A 886 9.48 27.92 -51.68
N MET A 887 9.09 26.84 -51.01
CA MET A 887 8.68 25.59 -51.63
C MET A 887 7.40 25.08 -50.97
N ALA A 888 6.52 24.50 -51.76
CA ALA A 888 5.30 23.85 -51.30
C ALA A 888 5.08 22.54 -52.06
N PHE A 889 4.53 21.57 -51.35
CA PHE A 889 4.13 20.26 -51.84
C PHE A 889 2.77 19.93 -51.25
N LYS A 890 1.85 19.42 -52.07
CA LYS A 890 0.56 18.91 -51.60
C LYS A 890 0.12 17.70 -52.43
N LYS A 891 -0.37 16.68 -51.76
CA LYS A 891 -1.08 15.53 -52.33
C LYS A 891 -2.44 15.43 -51.64
N ALA A 892 -3.50 15.33 -52.42
CA ALA A 892 -4.89 15.31 -51.93
C ALA A 892 -5.82 14.77 -53.03
N THR A 893 -7.13 14.72 -52.77
CA THR A 893 -8.16 14.54 -53.79
C THR A 893 -8.76 15.88 -54.22
N GLY A 894 -9.11 15.98 -55.50
CA GLY A 894 -9.70 17.18 -56.08
C GLY A 894 -10.59 16.87 -57.28
N SER A 895 -11.25 17.91 -57.80
CA SER A 895 -12.05 17.82 -59.03
C SER A 895 -11.40 18.65 -60.13
N PHE A 896 -11.22 18.04 -61.31
CA PHE A 896 -10.54 18.63 -62.46
C PHE A 896 -11.39 18.49 -63.73
N VAL A 897 -11.07 19.29 -64.75
CA VAL A 897 -11.66 19.16 -66.08
C VAL A 897 -10.54 18.89 -67.07
N LEU A 898 -10.60 17.73 -67.72
CA LEU A 898 -9.69 17.37 -68.80
C LEU A 898 -10.31 17.76 -70.13
N THR A 899 -9.60 18.56 -70.93
CA THR A 899 -10.02 18.89 -72.31
C THR A 899 -9.08 18.23 -73.32
N ASP A 900 -9.64 17.42 -74.21
CA ASP A 900 -8.90 16.85 -75.33
C ASP A 900 -8.55 17.97 -76.34
N ALA A 901 -7.26 18.12 -76.65
CA ALA A 901 -6.78 19.20 -77.50
C ALA A 901 -7.16 19.03 -78.99
N GLY A 902 -7.44 17.80 -79.45
CA GLY A 902 -7.80 17.49 -80.83
C GLY A 902 -9.31 17.53 -81.09
N THR A 903 -10.12 17.09 -80.13
CA THR A 903 -11.58 17.06 -80.25
C THR A 903 -12.28 18.23 -79.56
N HIS A 904 -11.58 18.96 -78.68
CA HIS A 904 -12.13 20.00 -77.81
C HIS A 904 -13.26 19.52 -76.90
N THR A 905 -13.34 18.21 -76.62
CA THR A 905 -14.31 17.65 -75.67
C THR A 905 -13.75 17.71 -74.26
N SER A 906 -14.59 18.08 -73.28
CA SER A 906 -14.20 18.16 -71.87
C SER A 906 -14.85 17.04 -71.05
N THR A 907 -14.06 16.42 -70.17
CA THR A 907 -14.47 15.37 -69.24
C THR A 907 -14.18 15.84 -67.81
N ALA A 908 -15.18 15.74 -66.93
CA ALA A 908 -14.98 16.02 -65.51
C ALA A 908 -14.34 14.80 -64.83
N LEU A 909 -13.30 15.06 -64.04
CA LEU A 909 -12.68 14.11 -63.12
C LEU A 909 -13.07 14.55 -61.72
N SER A 910 -13.87 13.75 -61.01
CA SER A 910 -14.36 14.09 -59.67
C SER A 910 -13.66 13.25 -58.62
N ASN A 911 -13.21 13.88 -57.53
CA ASN A 911 -12.56 13.23 -56.38
C ASN A 911 -11.37 12.33 -56.78
N VAL A 912 -10.54 12.79 -57.71
CA VAL A 912 -9.34 12.09 -58.16
C VAL A 912 -8.11 12.57 -57.38
N ASN A 913 -7.14 11.67 -57.18
CA ASN A 913 -5.89 12.02 -56.52
C ASN A 913 -5.07 12.99 -57.38
N TYR A 914 -4.46 13.99 -56.75
CA TYR A 914 -3.48 14.86 -57.38
C TYR A 914 -2.28 15.08 -56.47
N MET A 915 -1.18 15.51 -57.09
CA MET A 915 0.03 15.98 -56.46
C MET A 915 0.43 17.30 -57.11
N GLU A 916 0.56 18.35 -56.31
CA GLU A 916 1.13 19.62 -56.73
C GLU A 916 2.44 19.88 -56.00
N ALA A 917 3.41 20.43 -56.71
CA ALA A 917 4.63 20.95 -56.12
C ALA A 917 4.95 22.29 -56.79
N GLY A 918 5.37 23.27 -56.01
CA GLY A 918 5.72 24.58 -56.54
C GLY A 918 6.70 25.31 -55.65
N GLY A 919 7.27 26.37 -56.18
CA GLY A 919 8.19 27.21 -55.43
C GLY A 919 8.40 28.57 -56.06
N HIS A 920 8.97 29.46 -55.27
CA HIS A 920 9.36 30.80 -55.67
C HIS A 920 10.80 31.05 -55.21
N VAL A 921 11.73 31.15 -56.16
CA VAL A 921 13.11 31.58 -55.91
C VAL A 921 13.13 33.09 -55.87
N THR A 922 13.37 33.66 -54.70
CA THR A 922 13.57 35.11 -54.52
C THR A 922 14.93 35.49 -55.10
N THR A 923 15.97 34.80 -54.65
CA THR A 923 17.34 34.93 -55.15
C THR A 923 18.04 33.59 -55.13
N ALA A 924 18.83 33.28 -56.16
CA ALA A 924 19.79 32.19 -56.12
C ALA A 924 21.04 32.53 -56.91
N PHE A 925 22.19 32.08 -56.43
CA PHE A 925 23.48 32.25 -57.10
C PHE A 925 24.22 30.92 -57.17
N ALA A 926 24.92 30.67 -58.27
CA ALA A 926 25.92 29.60 -58.35
C ALA A 926 27.18 30.13 -59.05
N GLY A 927 28.31 30.18 -58.34
CA GLY A 927 29.55 30.74 -58.87
C GLY A 927 30.69 30.85 -57.87
N VAL A 928 31.79 31.51 -58.26
CA VAL A 928 32.98 31.73 -57.41
C VAL A 928 33.45 33.18 -57.56
N GLY A 929 33.73 33.86 -56.45
CA GLY A 929 34.34 35.19 -56.47
C GLY A 929 33.54 36.25 -57.23
N GLY A 930 32.21 36.14 -57.23
CA GLY A 930 31.30 37.04 -57.95
C GLY A 930 31.12 36.74 -59.44
N ILE A 931 31.69 35.64 -59.96
CA ILE A 931 31.44 35.15 -61.31
C ILE A 931 30.53 33.93 -61.21
N GLY A 932 29.32 34.03 -61.74
CA GLY A 932 28.33 32.94 -61.67
C GLY A 932 27.05 33.22 -62.43
N PHE A 933 26.02 32.43 -62.10
CA PHE A 933 24.66 32.57 -62.59
C PHE A 933 23.76 33.04 -61.46
N ASP A 934 23.05 34.14 -61.66
CA ASP A 934 22.01 34.64 -60.76
C ASP A 934 20.61 34.28 -61.29
N LEU A 935 19.73 33.85 -60.40
CA LEU A 935 18.29 33.75 -60.61
C LEU A 935 17.60 34.70 -59.62
N SER A 936 16.61 35.45 -60.09
CA SER A 936 15.82 36.36 -59.26
C SER A 936 14.36 36.30 -59.66
N ASP A 937 13.46 36.21 -58.67
CA ASP A 937 12.00 36.21 -58.84
C ASP A 937 11.51 35.14 -59.83
N VAL A 938 11.94 33.89 -59.64
CA VAL A 938 11.56 32.75 -60.50
C VAL A 938 10.57 31.83 -59.79
N SER A 939 9.34 31.77 -60.30
CA SER A 939 8.33 30.80 -59.85
C SER A 939 8.27 29.57 -60.75
N PHE A 940 7.99 28.41 -60.17
CA PHE A 940 7.70 27.18 -60.89
C PHE A 940 6.60 26.39 -60.18
N GLY A 941 5.87 25.57 -60.94
CA GLY A 941 4.82 24.70 -60.42
C GLY A 941 4.68 23.47 -61.29
N ILE A 942 4.22 22.38 -60.71
CA ILE A 942 3.83 21.16 -61.41
C ILE A 942 2.60 20.60 -60.74
N LEU A 943 1.62 20.17 -61.54
CA LEU A 943 0.43 19.48 -61.11
C LEU A 943 0.36 18.14 -61.83
N MET A 944 0.23 17.06 -61.07
CA MET A 944 0.01 15.71 -61.56
C MET A 944 -1.34 15.21 -61.04
N VAL A 945 -2.21 14.74 -61.92
CA VAL A 945 -3.54 14.21 -61.57
C VAL A 945 -3.61 12.75 -62.02
N SER A 946 -3.98 11.83 -61.14
CA SER A 946 -4.12 10.41 -61.46
C SER A 946 -5.60 10.00 -61.43
N ASP A 947 -6.09 9.40 -62.51
CA ASP A 947 -7.40 8.75 -62.57
C ASP A 947 -7.22 7.23 -62.64
N THR A 948 -7.79 6.52 -61.66
CA THR A 948 -7.72 5.04 -61.58
C THR A 948 -8.81 4.34 -62.38
N MET A 949 -9.71 5.11 -63.02
CA MET A 949 -10.88 4.63 -63.77
C MET A 949 -11.74 3.59 -63.01
N GLY A 950 -11.65 3.56 -61.67
CA GLY A 950 -12.39 2.62 -60.83
C GLY A 950 -11.85 1.19 -60.75
N THR A 951 -10.57 0.94 -61.11
CA THR A 951 -9.95 -0.38 -60.96
C THR A 951 -8.81 -0.36 -59.94
N ALA A 952 -8.70 -1.40 -59.11
CA ALA A 952 -7.58 -1.57 -58.19
C ALA A 952 -6.35 -2.04 -58.97
N VAL A 953 -5.55 -1.08 -59.47
CA VAL A 953 -4.18 -1.15 -60.00
C VAL A 953 -3.85 -2.39 -60.83
N THR A 954 -3.59 -2.21 -62.13
CA THR A 954 -2.35 -2.70 -62.79
C THR A 954 -2.24 -2.37 -64.29
N THR A 955 -3.25 -1.83 -65.00
CA THR A 955 -3.08 -1.50 -66.45
C THR A 955 -3.80 -0.27 -67.01
N ASP A 956 -4.75 0.35 -66.30
CA ASP A 956 -5.61 1.43 -66.85
C ASP A 956 -5.47 2.80 -66.14
N ASP A 957 -4.49 2.97 -65.24
CA ASP A 957 -4.27 4.27 -64.56
C ASP A 957 -3.74 5.32 -65.56
N VAL A 958 -4.44 6.45 -65.68
CA VAL A 958 -4.03 7.56 -66.54
C VAL A 958 -3.55 8.74 -65.68
N ASN A 959 -2.29 9.12 -65.88
CA ASN A 959 -1.68 10.28 -65.22
C ASN A 959 -1.65 11.48 -66.18
N TYR A 960 -2.17 12.62 -65.74
CA TYR A 960 -2.15 13.89 -66.45
C TYR A 960 -1.16 14.85 -65.76
N MET A 961 -0.42 15.63 -66.54
CA MET A 961 0.58 16.58 -66.02
C MET A 961 0.37 17.97 -66.61
N ALA A 962 0.46 18.99 -65.76
CA ALA A 962 0.57 20.40 -66.13
C ALA A 962 1.83 21.00 -65.49
N LEU A 963 2.55 21.84 -66.25
CA LEU A 963 3.81 22.50 -65.90
C LEU A 963 3.67 24.02 -66.02
#